data_AF-A0A3C1V7P4-F1
#
_entry.id   AF-A0A3C1V7P4-F1
#
_cell.length_a   1.000
_cell.length_b   1.000
_cell.length_c   1.000
_cell.angle_alpha   90.00
_cell.angle_beta   90.00
_cell.angle_gamma   90.00
#
_symmetry.space_group_name_H-M   'P 1'
#
loop_
_entity.id
_entity.type
_entity.pdbx_description
1 polymer ?
#
loop_
_entity_poly.entity_id
_entity_poly.type
_entity_poly.pdbx_seq_one_letter_code
_entity_poly.pdbx_strand_id
1 'polypeptide(L)'
;MAVCASNSLRADEPTLGDAPKAPTDVSGLPGRRPRPLSVTGGFNVDTSSREQVRSFYNAVYTSSDGVPIGTTANISSCTPGTNSPAFQEAVLRRINWFRALAGLPAAVTFDASESAKDQQAAVIMSSNGRLQHVGDWSTWTCITSDGTNAAASSNLALGYDGPDAITGYIWDFGAGNYEAGHRRWILYPQTQVMGTGDVPQQNSFDAANATWVFDANHGGPRPATRTPYVAWPPAGYVPYQVVYPQWSFALSNADFGSATVSMKSNGVSVAVTQQTYVGGYPLGGFGENTLVWYPTNLDPTSAGTVFPFNGTDTVYTVTVSSVITSAGMKNFTYTNIVFDPGVPGTDFSPPIISGTNRPSVNANNAYTCTPVPNPNVTGYQWLTSQNTNGNLFDGAEGGLVNFTATTTPGYSVITNVVVASGSFSFYLAMPSSADQILQLNELLLPATNTTVTFKSRLGYATTNQIAKVQASADNGTTWRDLYSQIGSGGSGETSFATHSLSLSNYAGRPVLLRFNYHFSSSGDGNTYPQILTSPPVGWFLDNLAVTNTSQLINLVTNATASTNFTFIPTQATNYNLHARALIFNQFPLDWGSIKQVAAMVGPPVIALAAPIIAGSQVQLNFTVSSGPAATFHLLQADRLSGAWITNASALLTTNVPGSSYRFTTTNGPATRFYRIQTP
;
A
#
# COMPACT_ATOMS: atom_id res chain seq x y z
N MET A 1 -37.49 -40.56 27.40
CA MET A 1 -37.69 -40.22 25.98
C MET A 1 -36.83 -38.98 25.76
N ALA A 2 -35.68 -39.09 25.10
CA ALA A 2 -35.53 -39.16 23.64
C ALA A 2 -35.87 -37.81 22.96
N VAL A 3 -35.06 -37.15 22.11
CA VAL A 3 -33.59 -37.00 21.87
C VAL A 3 -33.44 -36.33 20.49
N CYS A 4 -32.44 -35.44 20.31
CA CYS A 4 -32.07 -34.78 19.04
C CYS A 4 -33.14 -33.79 18.45
N ALA A 5 -32.79 -32.88 17.54
CA ALA A 5 -31.50 -32.64 16.86
C ALA A 5 -31.11 -31.15 16.81
N SER A 6 -29.83 -30.90 16.47
CA SER A 6 -29.24 -29.58 16.20
C SER A 6 -29.65 -29.00 14.85
N ASN A 7 -29.80 -27.67 14.79
CA ASN A 7 -29.47 -26.92 13.57
C ASN A 7 -28.03 -26.41 13.69
N SER A 8 -27.16 -26.76 12.75
CA SER A 8 -25.85 -26.15 12.60
C SER A 8 -25.99 -24.83 11.85
N LEU A 9 -25.84 -23.70 12.54
CA LEU A 9 -25.49 -22.45 11.88
C LEU A 9 -24.03 -22.58 11.40
N ARG A 10 -23.81 -22.42 10.10
CA ARG A 10 -22.50 -22.00 9.60
C ARG A 10 -22.28 -20.54 9.99
N ALA A 11 -21.03 -20.15 10.19
CA ALA A 11 -20.66 -18.75 10.26
C ALA A 11 -20.63 -18.17 8.83
N ASP A 12 -21.80 -17.78 8.32
CA ASP A 12 -21.92 -17.10 7.03
C ASP A 12 -21.50 -15.61 7.11
N GLU A 13 -21.32 -15.06 8.32
CA GLU A 13 -20.51 -13.86 8.59
C GLU A 13 -19.36 -14.20 9.57
N PRO A 14 -18.18 -13.54 9.48
CA PRO A 14 -17.10 -13.64 10.48
C PRO A 14 -17.55 -13.21 11.88
N THR A 15 -16.91 -13.74 12.93
CA THR A 15 -17.24 -13.42 14.32
C THR A 15 -16.03 -12.99 15.14
N LEU A 16 -16.21 -11.93 15.93
CA LEU A 16 -15.32 -11.54 17.02
C LEU A 16 -15.80 -12.21 18.32
N GLY A 17 -14.91 -12.40 19.28
CA GLY A 17 -15.24 -13.01 20.58
C GLY A 17 -16.03 -12.10 21.52
N ASP A 18 -15.97 -12.45 22.80
CA ASP A 18 -16.04 -11.46 23.90
C ASP A 18 -14.63 -10.85 24.08
N ALA A 19 -14.31 -10.24 25.23
CA ALA A 19 -12.97 -9.71 25.52
C ALA A 19 -12.22 -10.46 26.67
N PRO A 20 -10.88 -10.62 26.56
CA PRO A 20 -10.04 -11.51 27.40
C PRO A 20 -9.78 -11.06 28.86
N LYS A 21 -9.28 -12.01 29.70
CA LYS A 21 -8.70 -11.87 31.07
C LYS A 21 -7.63 -12.99 31.39
N ALA A 22 -6.33 -12.67 31.22
CA ALA A 22 -4.97 -13.33 31.37
C ALA A 22 -4.67 -14.63 32.23
N PRO A 23 -3.43 -15.25 32.30
CA PRO A 23 -2.23 -15.44 31.39
C PRO A 23 -1.29 -16.75 31.53
N THR A 24 -0.15 -16.87 30.76
CA THR A 24 1.07 -17.84 30.56
C THR A 24 1.24 -19.10 29.56
N ASP A 25 1.98 -18.95 28.40
CA ASP A 25 3.04 -19.79 27.64
C ASP A 25 2.83 -21.20 26.90
N VAL A 26 3.33 -21.69 25.68
CA VAL A 26 4.03 -21.28 24.36
C VAL A 26 4.19 -22.31 23.12
N SER A 27 4.01 -21.91 21.80
CA SER A 27 4.71 -22.28 20.47
C SER A 27 4.23 -23.41 19.45
N GLY A 28 4.61 -23.57 18.13
CA GLY A 28 5.41 -22.83 17.08
C GLY A 28 5.59 -23.43 15.57
N LEU A 29 5.88 -22.59 14.50
CA LEU A 29 6.49 -22.75 13.09
C LEU A 29 5.72 -22.71 11.66
N PRO A 30 6.34 -22.28 10.49
CA PRO A 30 5.71 -21.39 9.45
C PRO A 30 6.08 -21.52 7.92
N GLY A 31 5.66 -20.52 7.12
CA GLY A 31 6.16 -20.10 5.78
C GLY A 31 5.09 -20.06 4.67
N ARG A 32 4.97 -19.05 3.76
CA ARG A 32 5.57 -17.71 3.55
C ARG A 32 4.65 -16.88 2.61
N ARG A 33 4.65 -15.52 2.57
CA ARG A 33 3.80 -14.70 1.62
C ARG A 33 4.66 -13.72 0.74
N PRO A 34 4.94 -12.39 0.98
CA PRO A 34 5.59 -11.51 -0.04
C PRO A 34 6.98 -10.97 0.38
N ARG A 35 7.39 -9.74 -0.05
CA ARG A 35 8.60 -9.06 0.46
C ARG A 35 8.31 -8.23 1.73
N PRO A 36 8.99 -8.48 2.87
CA PRO A 36 8.64 -7.86 4.15
C PRO A 36 9.11 -6.40 4.25
N LEU A 37 8.47 -5.66 5.16
CA LEU A 37 8.76 -4.25 5.46
C LEU A 37 8.99 -4.11 6.97
N SER A 38 10.25 -4.10 7.38
CA SER A 38 10.68 -4.33 8.78
C SER A 38 10.41 -3.18 9.75
N VAL A 39 10.11 -1.96 9.30
CA VAL A 39 9.54 -0.94 10.21
C VAL A 39 8.07 -1.25 10.50
N THR A 40 7.79 -1.55 11.76
CA THR A 40 6.48 -1.96 12.28
C THR A 40 5.88 -0.97 13.28
N GLY A 41 6.61 0.09 13.63
CA GLY A 41 6.22 1.07 14.64
C GLY A 41 7.19 2.26 14.70
N GLY A 42 7.13 3.02 15.79
CA GLY A 42 7.76 4.35 15.89
C GLY A 42 6.99 5.43 15.12
N PHE A 43 5.71 5.18 14.80
CA PHE A 43 4.92 6.05 13.93
C PHE A 43 4.39 7.29 14.67
N ASN A 44 4.33 8.40 13.94
CA ASN A 44 3.69 9.64 14.37
C ASN A 44 2.95 10.26 13.19
N VAL A 45 1.72 10.74 13.40
CA VAL A 45 0.91 11.35 12.35
C VAL A 45 0.15 12.56 12.90
N ASP A 46 0.33 13.71 12.25
CA ASP A 46 -0.48 14.89 12.53
C ASP A 46 -1.83 14.75 11.82
N THR A 47 -2.88 14.41 12.57
CA THR A 47 -4.23 14.28 12.03
C THR A 47 -4.90 15.62 11.70
N SER A 48 -4.24 16.77 11.89
CA SER A 48 -4.71 18.05 11.37
C SER A 48 -4.29 18.29 9.91
N SER A 49 -3.28 17.58 9.39
CA SER A 49 -2.95 17.55 7.95
C SER A 49 -3.62 16.36 7.27
N ARG A 50 -4.42 16.68 6.25
CA ARG A 50 -5.11 15.69 5.42
C ARG A 50 -4.09 14.81 4.69
N GLU A 51 -3.04 15.41 4.15
CA GLU A 51 -2.03 14.68 3.38
C GLU A 51 -1.06 13.87 4.23
N GLN A 52 -0.81 14.23 5.49
CA GLN A 52 -0.10 13.34 6.41
C GLN A 52 -0.91 12.08 6.69
N VAL A 53 -2.22 12.20 6.98
CA VAL A 53 -3.09 11.03 7.19
C VAL A 53 -3.26 10.22 5.91
N ARG A 54 -3.44 10.88 4.75
CA ARG A 54 -3.53 10.20 3.45
C ARG A 54 -2.27 9.40 3.13
N SER A 55 -1.10 10.03 3.28
CA SER A 55 0.20 9.38 3.10
C SER A 55 0.37 8.21 4.06
N PHE A 56 -0.02 8.38 5.33
CA PHE A 56 0.09 7.35 6.36
C PHE A 56 -0.84 6.16 6.09
N TYR A 57 -2.05 6.39 5.58
CA TYR A 57 -2.93 5.31 5.12
C TYR A 57 -2.36 4.62 3.87
N ASN A 58 -2.18 5.35 2.76
CA ASN A 58 -1.80 4.80 1.46
C ASN A 58 -0.42 4.12 1.43
N ALA A 59 0.50 4.50 2.33
CA ALA A 59 1.86 3.96 2.36
C ALA A 59 2.14 3.01 3.55
N VAL A 60 1.44 3.15 4.70
CA VAL A 60 1.73 2.35 5.91
C VAL A 60 0.60 1.37 6.24
N TYR A 61 -0.68 1.78 6.25
CA TYR A 61 -1.80 0.87 6.50
C TYR A 61 -1.82 -0.25 5.46
N THR A 62 -1.94 0.13 4.19
CA THR A 62 -2.03 -0.75 3.01
C THR A 62 -0.85 -1.70 2.87
N SER A 63 0.32 -1.32 3.37
CA SER A 63 1.53 -2.16 3.33
C SER A 63 1.45 -3.44 4.19
N SER A 64 0.42 -3.53 5.02
CA SER A 64 0.07 -4.71 5.81
C SER A 64 -0.84 -5.66 5.03
N ASP A 65 -1.61 -5.13 4.07
CA ASP A 65 -2.66 -5.83 3.35
C ASP A 65 -2.07 -6.90 2.43
N GLY A 66 -2.78 -8.02 2.29
CA GLY A 66 -2.42 -9.07 1.34
C GLY A 66 -1.05 -9.72 1.60
N VAL A 67 -0.37 -9.46 2.72
CA VAL A 67 0.86 -10.14 3.12
C VAL A 67 0.51 -11.58 3.51
N PRO A 68 0.86 -12.62 2.75
CA PRO A 68 0.42 -14.33 3.49
C PRO A 68 0.98 -14.55 4.90
N ILE A 69 0.08 -15.04 5.72
CA ILE A 69 0.29 -15.71 6.98
C ILE A 69 1.61 -16.48 6.98
N GLY A 70 1.73 -17.39 6.00
CA GLY A 70 2.84 -18.28 5.87
C GLY A 70 2.94 -19.17 7.10
N THR A 71 2.22 -20.29 7.10
CA THR A 71 2.06 -21.16 8.26
C THR A 71 2.46 -22.61 7.95
N THR A 72 2.98 -23.35 8.93
CA THR A 72 2.85 -24.82 8.95
C THR A 72 1.89 -25.29 10.04
N ALA A 73 0.96 -24.44 10.48
CA ALA A 73 -0.17 -24.88 11.27
C ALA A 73 -0.95 -25.94 10.50
N ASN A 74 -1.31 -27.02 11.16
CA ASN A 74 -2.22 -28.03 10.63
C ASN A 74 -3.29 -28.32 11.68
N ILE A 75 -4.46 -27.73 11.46
CA ILE A 75 -5.58 -27.78 12.40
C ILE A 75 -6.11 -29.22 12.54
N SER A 76 -6.06 -30.01 11.45
CA SER A 76 -6.52 -31.41 11.46
C SER A 76 -5.64 -32.36 12.28
N SER A 77 -4.37 -32.00 12.51
CA SER A 77 -3.43 -32.74 13.36
C SER A 77 -3.06 -31.98 14.64
N CYS A 78 -3.86 -31.00 15.05
CA CYS A 78 -3.64 -30.16 16.24
C CYS A 78 -2.21 -29.60 16.35
N THR A 79 -1.60 -29.26 15.21
CA THR A 79 -0.22 -28.80 15.11
C THR A 79 -0.21 -27.28 15.03
N PRO A 80 0.23 -26.54 16.08
CA PRO A 80 0.01 -25.10 16.17
C PRO A 80 0.57 -24.27 15.02
N GLY A 81 1.76 -24.63 14.53
CA GLY A 81 2.54 -23.77 13.65
C GLY A 81 2.95 -22.45 14.31
N THR A 82 3.37 -21.48 13.50
CA THR A 82 3.50 -20.01 13.64
C THR A 82 3.35 -19.46 12.25
N ASN A 83 3.28 -18.14 12.19
CA ASN A 83 3.28 -17.42 10.94
C ASN A 83 4.70 -16.95 10.60
N SER A 84 4.89 -16.48 9.37
CA SER A 84 6.18 -15.99 8.92
C SER A 84 6.49 -14.65 9.59
N PRO A 85 7.77 -14.32 9.90
CA PRO A 85 8.12 -13.05 10.53
C PRO A 85 7.57 -11.84 9.76
N ALA A 86 7.55 -11.93 8.43
CA ALA A 86 6.97 -10.95 7.51
C ALA A 86 5.49 -10.61 7.77
N PHE A 87 4.73 -11.61 8.21
CA PHE A 87 3.31 -11.49 8.51
C PHE A 87 3.11 -10.91 9.91
N GLN A 88 3.85 -11.43 10.90
CA GLN A 88 3.84 -10.85 12.25
C GLN A 88 4.27 -9.37 12.23
N GLU A 89 5.25 -9.00 11.40
CA GLU A 89 5.60 -7.61 11.11
C GLU A 89 4.42 -6.81 10.54
N ALA A 90 3.60 -7.40 9.67
CA ALA A 90 2.40 -6.76 9.11
C ALA A 90 1.27 -6.58 10.14
N VAL A 91 1.01 -7.57 10.99
CA VAL A 91 0.04 -7.46 12.09
C VAL A 91 0.47 -6.36 13.07
N LEU A 92 1.74 -6.37 13.48
CA LEU A 92 2.30 -5.36 14.38
C LEU A 92 2.24 -3.95 13.77
N ARG A 93 2.47 -3.84 12.46
CA ARG A 93 2.35 -2.56 11.73
C ARG A 93 0.92 -2.05 11.72
N ARG A 94 -0.09 -2.91 11.53
CA ARG A 94 -1.51 -2.55 11.64
C ARG A 94 -1.85 -2.05 13.05
N ILE A 95 -1.43 -2.76 14.09
CA ILE A 95 -1.61 -2.36 15.50
C ILE A 95 -1.03 -0.96 15.73
N ASN A 96 0.25 -0.75 15.41
CA ASN A 96 0.91 0.53 15.62
C ASN A 96 0.33 1.64 14.71
N TRP A 97 -0.18 1.32 13.52
CA TRP A 97 -0.89 2.29 12.67
C TRP A 97 -2.16 2.83 13.36
N PHE A 98 -3.00 1.93 13.88
CA PHE A 98 -4.20 2.31 14.62
C PHE A 98 -3.86 3.12 15.88
N ARG A 99 -2.85 2.69 16.64
CA ARG A 99 -2.35 3.42 17.82
C ARG A 99 -1.87 4.83 17.45
N ALA A 100 -1.12 5.00 16.36
CA ALA A 100 -0.65 6.29 15.89
C ALA A 100 -1.80 7.24 15.53
N LEU A 101 -2.78 6.77 14.75
CA LEU A 101 -3.93 7.60 14.38
C LEU A 101 -4.78 7.97 15.60
N ALA A 102 -4.95 7.03 16.54
CA ALA A 102 -5.59 7.27 17.84
C ALA A 102 -4.81 8.25 18.75
N GLY A 103 -3.57 8.61 18.41
CA GLY A 103 -2.74 9.55 19.18
C GLY A 103 -2.00 8.91 20.36
N LEU A 104 -1.73 7.61 20.29
CA LEU A 104 -1.02 6.81 21.30
C LEU A 104 0.45 6.58 20.89
N PRO A 105 1.31 6.15 21.83
CA PRO A 105 2.61 5.57 21.50
C PRO A 105 2.47 4.35 20.56
N ALA A 106 2.86 4.55 19.31
CA ALA A 106 2.80 3.56 18.23
C ALA A 106 4.12 2.79 18.10
N ALA A 107 4.65 2.33 19.22
CA ALA A 107 5.92 1.62 19.34
C ALA A 107 5.78 0.30 20.11
N VAL A 108 4.60 -0.35 20.01
CA VAL A 108 4.41 -1.71 20.51
C VAL A 108 5.35 -2.65 19.76
N THR A 109 5.93 -3.61 20.48
CA THR A 109 6.69 -4.73 19.93
C THR A 109 5.98 -6.05 20.19
N PHE A 110 6.18 -7.05 19.34
CA PHE A 110 5.74 -8.41 19.66
C PHE A 110 6.79 -9.17 20.47
N ASP A 111 6.34 -9.83 21.54
CA ASP A 111 7.13 -10.87 22.19
C ASP A 111 7.00 -12.20 21.44
N ALA A 112 8.13 -12.91 21.35
CA ALA A 112 8.26 -14.14 20.59
C ALA A 112 7.74 -15.37 21.35
N SER A 113 7.61 -15.31 22.68
CA SER A 113 6.85 -16.29 23.48
C SER A 113 5.35 -16.01 23.35
N GLU A 114 4.88 -14.77 23.55
CA GLU A 114 3.45 -14.42 23.49
C GLU A 114 2.81 -14.75 22.13
N SER A 115 3.48 -14.39 21.04
CA SER A 115 3.06 -14.78 19.67
C SER A 115 2.99 -16.30 19.47
N ALA A 116 3.83 -17.05 20.19
CA ALA A 116 3.84 -18.50 20.16
C ALA A 116 2.63 -19.10 20.91
N LYS A 117 2.12 -18.44 21.96
CA LYS A 117 0.92 -18.84 22.72
C LYS A 117 -0.33 -18.65 21.87
N ASP A 118 -0.47 -17.43 21.33
CA ASP A 118 -1.58 -17.02 20.47
C ASP A 118 -1.80 -17.99 19.31
N GLN A 119 -0.70 -18.51 18.78
CA GLN A 119 -0.73 -19.46 17.69
C GLN A 119 -1.32 -20.83 18.05
N GLN A 120 -1.15 -21.27 19.30
CA GLN A 120 -1.86 -22.45 19.81
C GLN A 120 -3.34 -22.13 20.04
N ALA A 121 -3.66 -20.93 20.55
CA ALA A 121 -5.04 -20.47 20.71
C ALA A 121 -5.80 -20.41 19.38
N ALA A 122 -5.18 -19.89 18.32
CA ALA A 122 -5.75 -19.83 16.97
C ALA A 122 -6.10 -21.23 16.43
N VAL A 123 -5.26 -22.23 16.64
CA VAL A 123 -5.59 -23.64 16.29
C VAL A 123 -6.74 -24.18 17.15
N ILE A 124 -6.82 -23.86 18.45
CA ILE A 124 -7.96 -24.26 19.30
C ILE A 124 -9.27 -23.64 18.80
N MET A 125 -9.31 -22.34 18.51
CA MET A 125 -10.52 -21.68 18.03
C MET A 125 -10.98 -22.23 16.68
N SER A 126 -10.03 -22.37 15.76
CA SER A 126 -10.27 -22.88 14.40
C SER A 126 -10.70 -24.35 14.37
N SER A 127 -10.06 -25.23 15.16
CA SER A 127 -10.41 -26.67 15.23
C SER A 127 -11.79 -26.95 15.80
N ASN A 128 -12.36 -26.01 16.56
CA ASN A 128 -13.67 -26.13 17.20
C ASN A 128 -14.75 -25.24 16.55
N GLY A 129 -14.39 -24.34 15.64
CA GLY A 129 -15.30 -23.39 14.98
C GLY A 129 -15.99 -22.44 15.97
N ARG A 130 -15.31 -22.09 17.07
CA ARG A 130 -15.88 -21.34 18.22
C ARG A 130 -14.81 -20.50 18.91
N LEU A 131 -15.24 -19.47 19.63
CA LEU A 131 -14.40 -18.61 20.45
C LEU A 131 -14.74 -18.79 21.94
N GLN A 132 -13.72 -18.79 22.79
CA GLN A 132 -13.84 -18.85 24.26
C GLN A 132 -12.54 -18.30 24.87
N HIS A 133 -12.63 -17.43 25.87
CA HIS A 133 -11.44 -16.96 26.61
C HIS A 133 -11.17 -17.82 27.84
N VAL A 134 -12.21 -18.06 28.63
CA VAL A 134 -12.21 -18.91 29.82
C VAL A 134 -13.52 -19.68 29.87
N GLY A 135 -13.50 -20.94 30.30
CA GLY A 135 -14.69 -21.79 30.33
C GLY A 135 -14.35 -23.25 30.56
N ASP A 136 -15.29 -24.13 30.24
CA ASP A 136 -15.02 -25.58 30.19
C ASP A 136 -14.38 -25.94 28.85
N TRP A 137 -13.20 -26.56 28.92
CA TRP A 137 -12.44 -27.03 27.76
C TRP A 137 -12.63 -28.55 27.52
N SER A 138 -13.40 -29.26 28.36
CA SER A 138 -13.55 -30.72 28.34
C SER A 138 -14.09 -31.31 27.03
N THR A 139 -14.77 -30.49 26.22
CA THR A 139 -15.37 -30.87 24.93
C THR A 139 -14.61 -30.35 23.71
N TRP A 140 -13.52 -29.60 23.92
CA TRP A 140 -12.77 -28.96 22.85
C TRP A 140 -11.63 -29.85 22.32
N THR A 141 -11.38 -29.78 21.02
CA THR A 141 -10.22 -30.41 20.36
C THR A 141 -8.98 -29.51 20.40
N CYS A 142 -7.82 -30.11 20.15
CA CYS A 142 -6.51 -29.44 20.07
C CYS A 142 -6.07 -28.64 21.32
N ILE A 143 -6.70 -28.89 22.47
CA ILE A 143 -6.41 -28.22 23.73
C ILE A 143 -4.99 -28.48 24.23
N THR A 144 -4.32 -27.38 24.56
CA THR A 144 -3.07 -27.31 25.31
C THR A 144 -3.25 -26.28 26.44
N SER A 145 -2.41 -26.34 27.47
CA SER A 145 -2.29 -25.27 28.47
C SER A 145 -2.16 -23.93 27.75
N ASP A 146 -1.11 -23.84 26.95
CA ASP A 146 -0.57 -22.75 26.17
C ASP A 146 -1.61 -22.03 25.28
N GLY A 147 -2.51 -22.79 24.67
CA GLY A 147 -3.55 -22.25 23.78
C GLY A 147 -4.79 -21.79 24.54
N THR A 148 -5.26 -22.54 25.56
CA THR A 148 -6.30 -22.03 26.48
C THR A 148 -5.85 -20.79 27.25
N ASN A 149 -4.54 -20.61 27.32
CA ASN A 149 -3.87 -19.56 28.01
C ASN A 149 -3.82 -18.24 27.23
N ALA A 150 -3.34 -18.28 25.98
CA ALA A 150 -3.52 -17.14 25.08
C ALA A 150 -4.99 -16.82 24.87
N ALA A 151 -5.87 -17.82 24.78
CA ALA A 151 -7.31 -17.56 24.74
C ALA A 151 -7.77 -16.67 25.92
N ALA A 152 -7.26 -16.93 27.14
CA ALA A 152 -7.52 -16.08 28.29
C ALA A 152 -6.87 -14.69 28.17
N SER A 153 -5.69 -14.53 27.55
CA SER A 153 -4.96 -13.25 27.45
C SER A 153 -5.28 -12.36 26.25
N SER A 154 -5.93 -12.90 25.22
CA SER A 154 -5.85 -12.36 23.86
C SER A 154 -7.21 -11.98 23.29
N ASN A 155 -7.23 -10.91 22.49
CA ASN A 155 -8.34 -10.65 21.58
C ASN A 155 -8.47 -11.84 20.63
N LEU A 156 -9.70 -12.33 20.38
CA LEU A 156 -9.95 -13.54 19.59
C LEU A 156 -10.93 -13.28 18.43
N ALA A 157 -10.64 -13.84 17.26
CA ALA A 157 -11.49 -13.75 16.07
C ALA A 157 -11.58 -15.10 15.34
N LEU A 158 -12.72 -15.34 14.70
CA LEU A 158 -13.01 -16.48 13.83
C LEU A 158 -13.53 -15.95 12.48
N GLY A 159 -13.05 -16.50 11.38
CA GLY A 159 -13.24 -15.98 10.02
C GLY A 159 -12.24 -14.89 9.60
N TYR A 160 -11.33 -14.45 10.48
CA TYR A 160 -10.27 -13.48 10.16
C TYR A 160 -8.87 -13.97 10.57
N ASP A 161 -7.85 -13.62 9.78
CA ASP A 161 -6.43 -13.74 10.11
C ASP A 161 -5.70 -12.38 10.05
N GLY A 162 -4.63 -12.23 10.83
CA GLY A 162 -3.61 -11.22 10.61
C GLY A 162 -4.05 -9.76 10.74
N PRO A 163 -3.56 -8.86 9.85
CA PRO A 163 -3.90 -7.44 9.87
C PRO A 163 -5.40 -7.15 9.76
N ASP A 164 -6.19 -8.09 9.24
CA ASP A 164 -7.62 -7.92 9.07
C ASP A 164 -8.40 -8.31 10.33
N ALA A 165 -7.89 -9.25 11.13
CA ALA A 165 -8.36 -9.48 12.49
C ALA A 165 -8.15 -8.26 13.39
N ILE A 166 -6.99 -7.58 13.29
CA ILE A 166 -6.73 -6.31 14.00
C ILE A 166 -7.69 -5.21 13.56
N THR A 167 -7.99 -5.11 12.27
CA THR A 167 -9.02 -4.20 11.75
C THR A 167 -10.41 -4.56 12.31
N GLY A 168 -10.73 -5.86 12.40
CA GLY A 168 -11.91 -6.37 13.10
C GLY A 168 -11.98 -5.93 14.56
N TYR A 169 -10.89 -6.03 15.32
CA TYR A 169 -10.82 -5.57 16.72
C TYR A 169 -10.99 -4.06 16.89
N ILE A 170 -10.69 -3.24 15.88
CA ILE A 170 -11.00 -1.80 15.92
C ILE A 170 -12.43 -1.52 15.47
N TRP A 171 -13.00 -2.30 14.55
CA TRP A 171 -14.44 -2.24 14.24
C TRP A 171 -15.26 -2.60 15.48
N ASP A 172 -14.94 -3.72 16.12
CA ASP A 172 -15.59 -4.23 17.33
C ASP A 172 -17.10 -4.41 17.13
N PHE A 173 -17.48 -5.13 16.07
CA PHE A 173 -18.88 -5.47 15.77
C PHE A 173 -19.35 -6.70 16.55
N GLY A 174 -20.66 -6.91 16.56
CA GLY A 174 -21.31 -8.07 17.18
C GLY A 174 -22.11 -7.69 18.42
N ALA A 175 -23.17 -8.45 18.70
CA ALA A 175 -24.07 -8.18 19.83
C ALA A 175 -23.40 -8.31 21.22
N GLY A 176 -22.32 -9.08 21.31
CA GLY A 176 -21.50 -9.19 22.53
C GLY A 176 -20.49 -8.06 22.74
N ASN A 177 -20.22 -7.23 21.72
CA ASN A 177 -19.13 -6.24 21.72
C ASN A 177 -19.60 -4.79 21.93
N TYR A 178 -20.70 -4.60 22.65
CA TYR A 178 -21.32 -3.28 22.85
C TYR A 178 -20.47 -2.35 23.74
N GLU A 179 -19.55 -2.88 24.55
CA GLU A 179 -18.56 -2.12 25.33
C GLU A 179 -17.26 -1.81 24.58
N ALA A 180 -17.12 -2.26 23.32
CA ALA A 180 -15.92 -2.17 22.49
C ALA A 180 -14.64 -2.70 23.18
N GLY A 181 -14.72 -3.93 23.70
CA GLY A 181 -13.68 -4.56 24.52
C GLY A 181 -12.36 -4.79 23.78
N HIS A 182 -12.41 -5.30 22.54
CA HIS A 182 -11.21 -5.57 21.73
C HIS A 182 -10.46 -4.27 21.42
N ARG A 183 -11.19 -3.24 21.01
CA ARG A 183 -10.69 -1.90 20.70
C ARG A 183 -10.07 -1.24 21.92
N ARG A 184 -10.72 -1.36 23.09
CA ARG A 184 -10.22 -0.86 24.38
C ARG A 184 -8.86 -1.44 24.75
N TRP A 185 -8.56 -2.68 24.33
CA TRP A 185 -7.26 -3.30 24.52
C TRP A 185 -6.22 -2.88 23.47
N ILE A 186 -6.52 -2.94 22.16
CA ILE A 186 -5.57 -2.53 21.11
C ILE A 186 -5.17 -1.04 21.27
N LEU A 187 -6.11 -0.20 21.71
CA LEU A 187 -5.91 1.22 21.98
C LEU A 187 -5.65 1.54 23.46
N TYR A 188 -5.28 0.57 24.29
CA TYR A 188 -4.89 0.84 25.69
C TYR A 188 -3.56 1.63 25.73
N PRO A 189 -3.49 2.84 26.31
CA PRO A 189 -2.32 3.70 26.17
C PRO A 189 -1.02 3.09 26.73
N GLN A 190 -1.13 2.36 27.84
CA GLN A 190 0.02 1.79 28.57
C GLN A 190 0.75 0.69 27.79
N THR A 191 0.09 -0.05 26.89
CA THR A 191 0.68 -1.25 26.28
C THR A 191 1.94 -0.95 25.45
N GLN A 192 2.99 -1.71 25.72
CA GLN A 192 4.32 -1.69 25.08
C GLN A 192 4.62 -3.03 24.39
N VAL A 193 4.08 -4.14 24.90
CA VAL A 193 4.26 -5.49 24.34
C VAL A 193 2.91 -6.13 24.02
N MET A 194 2.88 -6.92 22.95
CA MET A 194 1.74 -7.75 22.55
C MET A 194 2.27 -9.08 21.98
N GLY A 195 1.37 -9.98 21.59
CA GLY A 195 1.65 -11.16 20.77
C GLY A 195 0.73 -11.22 19.56
N THR A 196 1.04 -12.08 18.59
CA THR A 196 0.01 -12.56 17.65
C THR A 196 0.31 -13.96 17.11
N GLY A 197 -0.76 -14.70 16.87
CA GLY A 197 -0.73 -16.00 16.22
C GLY A 197 -2.07 -16.27 15.53
N ASP A 198 -2.01 -16.97 14.41
CA ASP A 198 -3.12 -17.01 13.45
C ASP A 198 -3.10 -18.30 12.64
N VAL A 199 -4.26 -18.73 12.17
CA VAL A 199 -4.36 -19.76 11.15
C VAL A 199 -5.28 -19.31 10.02
N PRO A 200 -4.95 -19.61 8.75
CA PRO A 200 -5.85 -19.39 7.64
C PRO A 200 -6.94 -20.47 7.65
N GLN A 201 -8.00 -20.28 6.86
CA GLN A 201 -8.99 -21.33 6.64
C GLN A 201 -8.32 -22.59 6.04
N GLN A 202 -8.62 -23.77 6.60
CA GLN A 202 -8.08 -25.06 6.15
C GLN A 202 -9.22 -26.09 6.04
N ASN A 203 -9.53 -26.52 4.82
CA ASN A 203 -10.62 -27.46 4.52
C ASN A 203 -11.99 -26.97 5.05
N SER A 204 -12.42 -27.45 6.22
CA SER A 204 -13.66 -27.08 6.90
C SER A 204 -13.44 -26.35 8.23
N PHE A 205 -12.20 -25.97 8.53
CA PHE A 205 -11.83 -25.17 9.70
C PHE A 205 -11.64 -23.71 9.28
N ASP A 206 -12.29 -22.79 9.98
CA ASP A 206 -12.26 -21.36 9.65
C ASP A 206 -10.92 -20.70 9.99
N ALA A 207 -10.63 -19.56 9.37
CA ALA A 207 -9.50 -18.74 9.78
C ALA A 207 -9.68 -18.28 11.25
N ALA A 208 -8.59 -18.11 11.99
CA ALA A 208 -8.65 -17.58 13.34
C ALA A 208 -7.40 -16.76 13.69
N ASN A 209 -7.57 -15.79 14.58
CA ASN A 209 -6.49 -15.02 15.19
C ASN A 209 -6.63 -15.04 16.72
N ALA A 210 -5.49 -15.05 17.39
CA ALA A 210 -5.34 -14.52 18.73
C ALA A 210 -4.27 -13.41 18.73
N THR A 211 -4.53 -12.35 19.47
CA THR A 211 -3.57 -11.24 19.67
C THR A 211 -3.50 -10.90 21.16
N TRP A 212 -2.40 -11.25 21.80
CA TRP A 212 -2.16 -11.03 23.23
C TRP A 212 -2.03 -9.55 23.58
N VAL A 213 -2.79 -9.11 24.60
CA VAL A 213 -2.94 -7.68 24.95
C VAL A 213 -2.55 -7.33 26.40
N PHE A 214 -2.11 -8.30 27.20
CA PHE A 214 -1.73 -8.11 28.60
C PHE A 214 -0.22 -8.20 28.82
N ASP A 215 0.45 -7.05 28.76
CA ASP A 215 1.87 -6.94 29.10
C ASP A 215 2.12 -6.63 30.58
N ALA A 216 3.40 -6.63 30.95
CA ALA A 216 3.87 -6.30 32.29
C ALA A 216 3.69 -4.81 32.69
N ASN A 217 3.21 -3.94 31.78
CA ASN A 217 2.87 -2.54 32.07
C ASN A 217 1.35 -2.31 32.20
N HIS A 218 0.54 -3.38 32.23
CA HIS A 218 -0.89 -3.31 32.52
C HIS A 218 -1.16 -2.57 33.84
N GLY A 219 -2.05 -1.57 33.82
CA GLY A 219 -2.32 -0.70 34.98
C GLY A 219 -1.19 0.27 35.35
N GLY A 220 -0.08 0.27 34.59
CA GLY A 220 1.07 1.14 34.82
C GLY A 220 0.83 2.63 34.51
N PRO A 221 1.86 3.48 34.67
CA PRO A 221 1.77 4.91 34.41
C PRO A 221 1.31 5.19 32.98
N ARG A 222 0.18 5.90 32.84
CA ARG A 222 -0.39 6.26 31.55
C ARG A 222 0.59 7.19 30.80
N PRO A 223 1.05 6.84 29.59
CA PRO A 223 1.98 7.69 28.83
C PRO A 223 1.29 8.95 28.30
N ALA A 224 2.10 9.88 27.82
CA ALA A 224 1.62 11.03 27.07
C ALA A 224 0.92 10.58 25.78
N THR A 225 -0.24 11.17 25.49
CA THR A 225 -1.06 10.92 24.29
C THR A 225 -1.47 12.26 23.68
N ARG A 226 -1.77 12.28 22.37
CA ARG A 226 -2.12 13.50 21.60
C ARG A 226 -3.30 14.28 22.19
N THR A 227 -4.22 13.58 22.84
CA THR A 227 -5.36 14.10 23.59
C THR A 227 -5.43 13.41 24.97
N PRO A 228 -6.04 14.02 26.01
CA PRO A 228 -6.16 13.40 27.33
C PRO A 228 -7.11 12.18 27.32
N TYR A 229 -8.03 12.14 26.37
CA TYR A 229 -8.89 11.00 26.03
C TYR A 229 -8.32 10.23 24.83
N VAL A 230 -8.77 8.98 24.64
CA VAL A 230 -8.61 8.21 23.40
C VAL A 230 -9.97 8.12 22.73
N ALA A 231 -10.06 8.29 21.41
CA ALA A 231 -11.32 8.20 20.69
C ALA A 231 -11.18 7.41 19.38
N TRP A 232 -12.23 6.69 18.99
CA TRP A 232 -12.37 6.13 17.66
C TRP A 232 -13.75 6.45 17.07
N PRO A 233 -13.84 7.08 15.89
CA PRO A 233 -12.74 7.64 15.10
C PRO A 233 -12.09 8.85 15.80
N PRO A 234 -10.75 8.99 15.75
CA PRO A 234 -10.01 10.00 16.50
C PRO A 234 -10.21 11.41 15.95
N ALA A 235 -9.90 12.43 16.76
CA ALA A 235 -9.99 13.83 16.33
C ALA A 235 -8.98 14.15 15.21
N GLY A 236 -9.44 14.90 14.19
CA GLY A 236 -8.73 15.20 12.94
C GLY A 236 -9.24 14.39 11.73
N TYR A 237 -8.46 14.35 10.66
CA TYR A 237 -8.76 13.58 9.46
C TYR A 237 -8.70 12.06 9.72
N VAL A 238 -9.66 11.31 9.20
CA VAL A 238 -9.75 9.84 9.27
C VAL A 238 -10.18 9.26 7.91
N PRO A 239 -9.47 8.27 7.34
CA PRO A 239 -9.89 7.60 6.11
C PRO A 239 -11.22 6.86 6.30
N TYR A 240 -12.17 6.99 5.37
CA TYR A 240 -13.51 6.38 5.53
C TYR A 240 -13.48 4.86 5.71
N GLN A 241 -12.47 4.18 5.16
CA GLN A 241 -12.28 2.73 5.26
C GLN A 241 -12.06 2.22 6.69
N VAL A 242 -11.70 3.12 7.63
CA VAL A 242 -11.50 2.78 9.05
C VAL A 242 -12.48 3.50 9.99
N VAL A 243 -13.60 3.99 9.43
CA VAL A 243 -14.73 4.55 10.19
C VAL A 243 -15.82 3.49 10.28
N TYR A 244 -16.19 3.12 11.50
CA TYR A 244 -17.11 2.02 11.77
C TYR A 244 -18.41 2.53 12.44
N PRO A 245 -19.50 1.74 12.47
CA PRO A 245 -20.75 2.13 13.15
C PRO A 245 -20.56 2.44 14.63
N GLN A 246 -19.83 1.59 15.37
CA GLN A 246 -19.54 1.81 16.79
C GLN A 246 -18.45 2.87 16.99
N TRP A 247 -18.79 3.99 17.60
CA TRP A 247 -17.90 5.08 17.99
C TRP A 247 -17.64 5.02 19.50
N SER A 248 -16.44 5.36 19.94
CA SER A 248 -16.01 5.19 21.33
C SER A 248 -15.15 6.35 21.82
N PHE A 249 -15.37 6.75 23.09
CA PHE A 249 -14.57 7.76 23.80
C PHE A 249 -14.13 7.19 25.15
N ALA A 250 -12.81 7.08 25.35
CA ALA A 250 -12.18 6.50 26.52
C ALA A 250 -11.40 7.56 27.31
N LEU A 251 -11.49 7.54 28.64
CA LEU A 251 -10.78 8.48 29.51
C LEU A 251 -10.39 7.81 30.84
N SER A 252 -9.09 7.90 31.17
CA SER A 252 -8.52 7.38 32.41
C SER A 252 -9.25 7.89 33.65
N ASN A 253 -9.69 6.96 34.52
CA ASN A 253 -10.32 7.25 35.81
C ASN A 253 -11.57 8.17 35.74
N ALA A 254 -12.27 8.17 34.60
CA ALA A 254 -13.53 8.89 34.42
C ALA A 254 -14.74 7.98 34.61
N ASP A 255 -15.85 8.55 35.10
CA ASP A 255 -17.14 7.87 35.12
C ASP A 255 -18.10 8.49 34.09
N PHE A 256 -18.73 7.61 33.31
CA PHE A 256 -19.67 7.94 32.25
C PHE A 256 -21.11 7.54 32.58
N GLY A 257 -21.41 7.09 33.82
CA GLY A 257 -22.76 6.70 34.23
C GLY A 257 -23.83 7.80 34.11
N SER A 258 -23.42 9.08 34.11
CA SER A 258 -24.27 10.24 33.82
C SER A 258 -24.04 10.88 32.45
N ALA A 259 -23.18 10.30 31.61
CA ALA A 259 -22.69 10.96 30.40
C ALA A 259 -23.63 10.80 29.20
N THR A 260 -23.76 11.87 28.42
CA THR A 260 -24.61 11.90 27.22
C THR A 260 -23.81 12.28 25.97
N VAL A 261 -24.16 11.69 24.83
CA VAL A 261 -23.51 11.95 23.55
C VAL A 261 -24.44 12.76 22.65
N SER A 262 -23.88 13.76 21.98
CA SER A 262 -24.50 14.40 20.81
C SER A 262 -23.52 14.43 19.65
N MET A 263 -24.03 14.21 18.44
CA MET A 263 -23.24 14.07 17.22
C MET A 263 -23.87 14.92 16.11
N LYS A 264 -23.04 15.57 15.29
CA LYS A 264 -23.48 16.38 14.15
C LYS A 264 -22.64 16.10 12.92
N SER A 265 -23.25 15.84 11.77
CA SER A 265 -22.60 15.76 10.46
C SER A 265 -22.79 17.08 9.71
N ASN A 266 -21.69 17.76 9.36
CA ASN A 266 -21.68 19.08 8.71
C ASN A 266 -22.63 20.10 9.40
N GLY A 267 -22.72 20.04 10.73
CA GLY A 267 -23.59 20.88 11.57
C GLY A 267 -25.01 20.36 11.80
N VAL A 268 -25.50 19.41 11.01
CA VAL A 268 -26.82 18.77 11.13
C VAL A 268 -26.77 17.66 12.18
N SER A 269 -27.73 17.61 13.10
CA SER A 269 -27.78 16.60 14.16
C SER A 269 -27.93 15.18 13.60
N VAL A 270 -27.12 14.25 14.10
CA VAL A 270 -27.20 12.81 13.85
C VAL A 270 -27.81 12.17 15.11
N ALA A 271 -28.88 11.37 14.94
CA ALA A 271 -29.43 10.57 16.04
C ALA A 271 -28.43 9.47 16.40
N VAL A 272 -28.11 9.33 17.70
CA VAL A 272 -27.18 8.32 18.20
C VAL A 272 -27.82 7.49 19.31
N THR A 273 -27.56 6.19 19.28
CA THR A 273 -27.88 5.25 20.35
C THR A 273 -26.61 5.06 21.17
N GLN A 274 -26.66 5.42 22.46
CA GLN A 274 -25.60 5.06 23.41
C GLN A 274 -25.74 3.59 23.80
N GLN A 275 -24.63 2.85 23.78
CA GLN A 275 -24.59 1.49 24.31
C GLN A 275 -24.65 1.53 25.84
N THR A 276 -25.02 0.39 26.45
CA THR A 276 -24.99 0.22 27.91
C THR A 276 -23.57 0.44 28.42
N TYR A 277 -23.37 1.46 29.26
CA TYR A 277 -22.06 1.78 29.81
C TYR A 277 -21.57 0.70 30.77
N VAL A 278 -20.48 0.02 30.37
CA VAL A 278 -19.70 -0.91 31.18
C VAL A 278 -18.40 -0.20 31.56
N GLY A 279 -18.24 0.05 32.87
CA GLY A 279 -17.23 0.92 33.44
C GLY A 279 -15.80 0.36 33.43
N GLY A 280 -15.06 0.62 34.50
CA GLY A 280 -13.75 0.03 34.75
C GLY A 280 -13.76 -0.84 36.01
N TYR A 281 -12.63 -1.48 36.33
CA TYR A 281 -12.52 -2.37 37.48
C TYR A 281 -12.98 -1.68 38.79
N PRO A 282 -13.82 -2.32 39.64
CA PRO A 282 -14.24 -3.72 39.58
C PRO A 282 -15.41 -4.03 38.62
N LEU A 283 -16.12 -3.02 38.09
CA LEU A 283 -17.34 -3.20 37.29
C LEU A 283 -17.10 -2.84 35.81
N GLY A 284 -16.48 -3.76 35.09
CA GLY A 284 -16.25 -3.65 33.64
C GLY A 284 -14.78 -3.66 33.21
N GLY A 285 -13.94 -4.50 33.83
CA GLY A 285 -12.47 -4.45 33.68
C GLY A 285 -11.92 -4.68 32.27
N PHE A 286 -11.99 -3.65 31.42
CA PHE A 286 -11.43 -3.57 30.07
C PHE A 286 -10.78 -2.19 29.83
N GLY A 287 -9.53 -2.14 29.37
CA GLY A 287 -8.79 -0.94 28.95
C GLY A 287 -8.91 0.27 29.89
N GLU A 288 -9.12 1.45 29.30
CA GLU A 288 -9.62 2.63 30.04
C GLU A 288 -11.16 2.66 30.04
N ASN A 289 -11.77 3.33 31.02
CA ASN A 289 -13.22 3.52 31.09
C ASN A 289 -13.70 4.20 29.81
N THR A 290 -14.71 3.63 29.16
CA THR A 290 -15.10 3.99 27.79
C THR A 290 -16.62 4.10 27.65
N LEU A 291 -17.08 5.15 26.97
CA LEU A 291 -18.45 5.28 26.50
C LEU A 291 -18.50 4.92 25.01
N VAL A 292 -19.48 4.10 24.61
CA VAL A 292 -19.68 3.64 23.23
C VAL A 292 -21.07 4.06 22.75
N TRP A 293 -21.19 4.43 21.48
CA TRP A 293 -22.44 4.79 20.82
C TRP A 293 -22.36 4.50 19.32
N TYR A 294 -23.48 4.54 18.62
CA TYR A 294 -23.53 4.43 17.15
C TYR A 294 -24.65 5.30 16.58
N PRO A 295 -24.58 5.76 15.32
CA PRO A 295 -25.71 6.42 14.65
C PRO A 295 -26.92 5.47 14.60
N THR A 296 -28.08 5.89 15.11
CA THR A 296 -29.25 5.03 15.36
C THR A 296 -29.81 4.31 14.12
N ASN A 297 -29.45 4.77 12.93
CA ASN A 297 -29.84 4.16 11.65
C ASN A 297 -28.85 3.12 11.10
N LEU A 298 -27.82 2.74 11.87
CA LEU A 298 -26.84 1.70 11.52
C LEU A 298 -26.97 0.53 12.50
N ASP A 299 -26.72 -0.69 12.03
CA ASP A 299 -26.63 -1.88 12.88
C ASP A 299 -25.17 -2.14 13.32
N PRO A 300 -24.84 -2.03 14.62
CA PRO A 300 -23.49 -2.30 15.13
C PRO A 300 -23.15 -3.80 15.21
N THR A 301 -24.10 -4.70 14.94
CA THR A 301 -23.95 -6.14 15.21
C THR A 301 -23.47 -6.98 14.02
N SER A 302 -23.69 -6.53 12.77
CA SER A 302 -23.25 -7.23 11.55
C SER A 302 -21.89 -6.75 11.03
N ALA A 303 -21.12 -7.68 10.46
CA ALA A 303 -19.89 -7.42 9.71
C ALA A 303 -20.13 -6.77 8.33
N GLY A 304 -21.40 -6.66 7.89
CA GLY A 304 -21.81 -6.01 6.65
C GLY A 304 -22.10 -4.49 6.78
N THR A 305 -22.24 -3.94 7.99
CA THR A 305 -22.66 -2.54 8.18
C THR A 305 -21.53 -1.54 7.92
N VAL A 306 -21.40 -1.11 6.67
CA VAL A 306 -20.48 -0.03 6.26
C VAL A 306 -20.97 1.33 6.78
N PHE A 307 -20.07 2.13 7.35
CA PHE A 307 -20.39 3.51 7.75
C PHE A 307 -20.57 4.40 6.49
N PRO A 308 -21.63 5.24 6.42
CA PRO A 308 -21.96 5.97 5.20
C PRO A 308 -20.94 7.07 4.87
N PHE A 309 -20.39 7.00 3.66
CA PHE A 309 -19.53 8.03 3.08
C PHE A 309 -19.96 8.32 1.64
N ASN A 310 -20.03 9.60 1.26
CA ASN A 310 -20.62 10.07 0.01
C ASN A 310 -19.60 10.51 -1.06
N GLY A 311 -18.30 10.25 -0.84
CA GLY A 311 -17.22 10.73 -1.71
C GLY A 311 -16.71 12.15 -1.41
N THR A 312 -17.22 12.82 -0.36
CA THR A 312 -16.77 14.17 0.04
C THR A 312 -16.37 14.23 1.50
N ASP A 313 -15.28 14.94 1.79
CA ASP A 313 -14.78 15.21 3.14
C ASP A 313 -15.92 15.70 4.07
N THR A 314 -16.29 14.86 5.04
CA THR A 314 -17.47 15.05 5.90
C THR A 314 -17.06 15.27 7.35
N VAL A 315 -17.46 16.41 7.91
CA VAL A 315 -17.06 16.86 9.24
C VAL A 315 -18.07 16.36 10.28
N TYR A 316 -17.65 15.51 11.22
CA TYR A 316 -18.47 15.14 12.37
C TYR A 316 -17.97 15.80 13.65
N THR A 317 -18.83 16.58 14.30
CA THR A 317 -18.58 17.12 15.63
C THR A 317 -19.32 16.28 16.67
N VAL A 318 -18.56 15.76 17.65
CA VAL A 318 -19.06 14.99 18.79
C VAL A 318 -18.92 15.83 20.04
N THR A 319 -19.95 15.87 20.88
CA THR A 319 -19.85 16.36 22.26
C THR A 319 -20.32 15.28 23.23
N VAL A 320 -19.40 14.82 24.08
CA VAL A 320 -19.69 13.97 25.23
C VAL A 320 -19.82 14.88 26.45
N SER A 321 -21.02 14.93 27.04
CA SER A 321 -21.34 15.80 28.18
C SER A 321 -21.44 15.00 29.47
N SER A 322 -21.37 15.69 30.62
CA SER A 322 -21.63 15.11 31.95
C SER A 322 -20.71 13.95 32.35
N VAL A 323 -19.46 13.97 31.86
CA VAL A 323 -18.40 13.01 32.24
C VAL A 323 -17.86 13.41 33.61
N ILE A 324 -17.87 12.50 34.57
CA ILE A 324 -17.36 12.74 35.91
C ILE A 324 -15.85 12.43 35.92
N THR A 325 -15.05 13.36 36.44
CA THR A 325 -13.59 13.22 36.58
C THR A 325 -13.15 13.61 37.98
N SER A 326 -11.90 13.34 38.34
CA SER A 326 -11.28 13.86 39.59
C SER A 326 -11.26 15.39 39.67
N ALA A 327 -11.38 16.10 38.53
CA ALA A 327 -11.52 17.55 38.44
C ALA A 327 -13.00 18.02 38.37
N GLY A 328 -13.94 17.16 38.81
CA GLY A 328 -15.39 17.38 38.73
C GLY A 328 -15.99 16.98 37.38
N MET A 329 -17.25 17.36 37.16
CA MET A 329 -17.95 17.12 35.89
C MET A 329 -17.34 17.94 34.74
N LYS A 330 -17.20 17.32 33.57
CA LYS A 330 -16.63 17.90 32.33
C LYS A 330 -17.48 17.54 31.12
N ASN A 331 -17.40 18.39 30.10
CA ASN A 331 -17.85 18.10 28.75
C ASN A 331 -16.63 18.11 27.82
N PHE A 332 -16.61 17.22 26.85
CA PHE A 332 -15.57 17.09 25.84
C PHE A 332 -16.18 17.21 24.45
N THR A 333 -15.73 18.19 23.67
CA THR A 333 -16.10 18.36 22.26
C THR A 333 -14.89 18.12 21.39
N TYR A 334 -15.06 17.33 20.33
CA TYR A 334 -14.03 17.09 19.32
C TYR A 334 -14.67 16.95 17.93
N THR A 335 -13.83 17.09 16.91
CA THR A 335 -14.23 16.98 15.51
C THR A 335 -13.34 15.96 14.81
N ASN A 336 -13.94 15.07 14.03
CA ASN A 336 -13.23 14.26 13.04
C ASN A 336 -13.72 14.60 11.63
N ILE A 337 -12.90 14.33 10.62
CA ILE A 337 -13.15 14.64 9.22
C ILE A 337 -12.96 13.36 8.42
N VAL A 338 -14.06 12.75 8.01
CA VAL A 338 -14.08 11.49 7.26
C VAL A 338 -13.82 11.80 5.79
N PHE A 339 -12.75 11.26 5.21
CA PHE A 339 -12.29 11.62 3.86
C PHE A 339 -11.87 10.42 3.01
N ASP A 340 -11.78 10.60 1.69
CA ASP A 340 -11.23 9.59 0.76
C ASP A 340 -9.69 9.71 0.67
N PRO A 341 -8.92 8.71 1.14
CA PRO A 341 -7.48 8.70 0.98
C PRO A 341 -7.02 8.40 -0.46
N GLY A 342 -7.91 7.96 -1.35
CA GLY A 342 -7.62 7.85 -2.78
C GLY A 342 -7.51 9.21 -3.48
N VAL A 343 -8.06 10.28 -2.90
CA VAL A 343 -8.07 11.64 -3.46
C VAL A 343 -7.09 12.53 -2.70
N PRO A 344 -6.10 13.16 -3.36
CA PRO A 344 -5.20 14.13 -2.72
C PRO A 344 -5.90 15.43 -2.30
N GLY A 345 -5.49 15.98 -1.15
CA GLY A 345 -5.96 17.24 -0.59
C GLY A 345 -5.33 18.48 -1.22
N THR A 346 -5.76 19.66 -0.76
CA THR A 346 -5.18 20.96 -1.17
C THR A 346 -3.77 21.18 -0.61
N ASP A 347 -3.37 20.44 0.42
CA ASP A 347 -2.01 20.36 0.97
C ASP A 347 -1.08 19.39 0.20
N PHE A 348 -1.53 18.78 -0.91
CA PHE A 348 -0.71 17.82 -1.67
C PHE A 348 0.42 18.48 -2.45
N SER A 349 1.66 18.25 -1.98
CA SER A 349 2.88 18.78 -2.59
C SER A 349 3.93 17.65 -2.78
N PRO A 350 3.87 16.91 -3.90
CA PRO A 350 4.85 15.87 -4.21
C PRO A 350 6.15 16.46 -4.79
N PRO A 351 7.26 15.69 -4.88
CA PRO A 351 8.55 16.23 -5.33
C PRO A 351 8.54 16.67 -6.80
N ILE A 352 8.98 17.90 -7.07
CA ILE A 352 9.17 18.45 -8.42
C ILE A 352 10.67 18.52 -8.70
N ILE A 353 11.14 17.82 -9.73
CA ILE A 353 12.58 17.78 -10.07
C ILE A 353 13.01 19.04 -10.84
N SER A 354 14.12 19.63 -10.39
CA SER A 354 14.83 20.73 -11.03
C SER A 354 16.25 20.31 -11.43
N GLY A 355 16.75 20.88 -12.52
CA GLY A 355 18.04 20.54 -13.15
C GLY A 355 17.99 20.64 -14.67
N THR A 356 19.07 20.27 -15.37
CA THR A 356 19.19 20.42 -16.83
C THR A 356 18.17 19.58 -17.61
N ASN A 357 17.67 20.12 -18.72
CA ASN A 357 16.87 19.37 -19.70
C ASN A 357 17.76 18.65 -20.75
N ARG A 358 19.07 18.90 -20.73
CA ARG A 358 20.09 18.30 -21.61
C ARG A 358 21.26 17.76 -20.78
N PRO A 359 21.10 16.60 -20.10
CA PRO A 359 22.20 15.96 -19.38
C PRO A 359 23.24 15.40 -20.35
N SER A 360 24.52 15.48 -19.97
CA SER A 360 25.64 14.93 -20.74
C SER A 360 25.80 13.43 -20.48
N VAL A 361 25.92 12.65 -21.55
CA VAL A 361 26.15 11.19 -21.52
C VAL A 361 27.50 10.87 -20.87
N ASN A 362 27.50 9.82 -20.03
CA ASN A 362 28.63 9.35 -19.23
C ASN A 362 29.24 10.42 -18.29
N ALA A 363 28.46 11.42 -17.88
CA ALA A 363 28.87 12.46 -16.94
C ALA A 363 27.91 12.59 -15.76
N ASN A 364 28.39 13.17 -14.66
CA ASN A 364 27.57 13.48 -13.48
C ASN A 364 26.69 14.70 -13.75
N ASN A 365 25.38 14.50 -13.90
CA ASN A 365 24.42 15.58 -14.04
C ASN A 365 23.67 15.77 -12.71
N ALA A 366 23.85 16.92 -12.07
CA ALA A 366 23.21 17.23 -10.80
C ALA A 366 21.72 17.59 -10.98
N TYR A 367 20.88 17.02 -10.12
CA TYR A 367 19.45 17.31 -10.00
C TYR A 367 19.07 17.46 -8.53
N THR A 368 17.98 18.19 -8.30
CA THR A 368 17.37 18.34 -6.98
C THR A 368 15.85 18.24 -7.10
N CYS A 369 15.13 17.93 -6.03
CA CYS A 369 13.67 17.98 -6.00
C CYS A 369 13.15 18.89 -4.87
N THR A 370 11.93 19.42 -5.02
CA THR A 370 11.26 20.07 -3.89
C THR A 370 11.07 19.08 -2.73
N PRO A 371 11.30 19.50 -1.47
CA PRO A 371 11.03 18.66 -0.32
C PRO A 371 9.52 18.51 -0.11
N VAL A 372 9.09 17.34 0.35
CA VAL A 372 7.68 17.09 0.73
C VAL A 372 7.44 17.65 2.14
N PRO A 373 6.36 18.41 2.39
CA PRO A 373 6.07 19.03 3.69
C PRO A 373 5.47 18.02 4.70
N ASN A 374 6.20 16.97 5.03
CA ASN A 374 5.82 15.95 6.02
C ASN A 374 7.04 15.64 6.92
N PRO A 375 6.95 15.83 8.25
CA PRO A 375 8.09 15.68 9.15
C PRO A 375 8.60 14.24 9.29
N ASN A 376 7.81 13.24 8.86
CA ASN A 376 8.20 11.83 8.87
C ASN A 376 9.03 11.43 7.64
N VAL A 377 9.33 12.37 6.73
CA VAL A 377 10.15 12.12 5.54
C VAL A 377 11.62 11.93 5.94
N THR A 378 12.13 10.76 5.59
CA THR A 378 13.46 10.25 5.98
C THR A 378 14.43 10.12 4.81
N GLY A 379 13.93 10.24 3.58
CA GLY A 379 14.72 10.14 2.36
C GLY A 379 13.84 10.25 1.12
N TYR A 380 14.45 10.06 -0.05
CA TYR A 380 13.80 10.14 -1.35
C TYR A 380 14.22 8.96 -2.23
N GLN A 381 13.31 8.52 -3.08
CA GLN A 381 13.63 7.68 -4.23
C GLN A 381 13.48 8.48 -5.51
N TRP A 382 14.38 8.26 -6.46
CA TRP A 382 14.29 8.80 -7.80
C TRP A 382 14.38 7.67 -8.82
N LEU A 383 13.57 7.77 -9.87
CA LEU A 383 13.43 6.76 -10.90
C LEU A 383 13.81 7.35 -12.26
N THR A 384 14.60 6.58 -13.01
CA THR A 384 14.88 6.84 -14.42
C THR A 384 14.14 5.82 -15.27
N SER A 385 13.55 6.26 -16.38
CA SER A 385 13.03 5.37 -17.43
C SER A 385 13.27 5.99 -18.81
N GLN A 386 13.05 5.21 -19.87
CA GLN A 386 13.04 5.66 -21.26
C GLN A 386 11.64 5.45 -21.85
N ASN A 387 11.28 6.23 -22.88
CA ASN A 387 10.05 6.02 -23.63
C ASN A 387 10.29 5.13 -24.85
N THR A 388 9.39 4.19 -25.10
CA THR A 388 9.16 3.58 -26.41
C THR A 388 7.69 3.79 -26.84
N ASN A 389 7.32 3.39 -28.05
CA ASN A 389 5.93 3.37 -28.49
C ASN A 389 5.12 2.44 -27.58
N GLY A 390 4.11 2.98 -26.89
CA GLY A 390 3.10 2.20 -26.15
C GLY A 390 1.77 2.10 -26.89
N ASN A 391 1.69 2.55 -28.15
CA ASN A 391 0.49 2.33 -28.95
C ASN A 391 0.34 0.83 -29.23
N LEU A 392 -0.76 0.27 -28.76
CA LEU A 392 -1.09 -1.16 -28.82
C LEU A 392 -2.30 -1.38 -29.73
N PHE A 393 -2.32 -2.51 -30.43
CA PHE A 393 -3.52 -3.13 -30.97
C PHE A 393 -3.46 -4.63 -30.69
N ASP A 394 -4.51 -5.18 -30.08
CA ASP A 394 -4.60 -6.59 -29.71
C ASP A 394 -6.04 -7.12 -29.85
N GLY A 395 -6.19 -8.23 -30.57
CA GLY A 395 -7.42 -8.99 -30.75
C GLY A 395 -7.29 -10.42 -30.23
N ALA A 396 -6.44 -10.67 -29.23
CA ALA A 396 -6.12 -12.00 -28.69
C ALA A 396 -5.45 -12.98 -29.68
N GLU A 397 -5.22 -12.61 -30.94
CA GLU A 397 -4.50 -13.42 -31.94
C GLU A 397 -3.07 -13.80 -31.50
N GLY A 398 -2.43 -12.97 -30.69
CA GLY A 398 -1.12 -13.25 -30.07
C GLY A 398 -1.20 -14.01 -28.74
N GLY A 399 -2.38 -14.43 -28.31
CA GLY A 399 -2.61 -14.96 -26.96
C GLY A 399 -2.38 -13.91 -25.88
N LEU A 400 -1.67 -14.28 -24.81
CA LEU A 400 -1.43 -13.44 -23.64
C LEU A 400 -0.08 -12.68 -23.68
N VAL A 401 0.53 -12.46 -24.85
CA VAL A 401 1.86 -11.78 -24.95
C VAL A 401 1.85 -10.39 -24.30
N ASN A 402 0.78 -9.63 -24.48
CA ASN A 402 0.66 -8.27 -23.94
C ASN A 402 0.02 -8.21 -22.54
N PHE A 403 -0.51 -9.33 -22.02
CA PHE A 403 -1.35 -9.33 -20.81
C PHE A 403 -1.00 -10.43 -19.80
N THR A 404 -0.92 -10.07 -18.52
CA THR A 404 -0.91 -11.03 -17.41
C THR A 404 -2.34 -11.31 -16.99
N ALA A 405 -2.75 -12.59 -17.09
CA ALA A 405 -4.05 -13.05 -16.61
C ALA A 405 -3.95 -13.60 -15.18
N THR A 406 -4.72 -13.03 -14.27
CA THR A 406 -4.93 -13.55 -12.91
C THR A 406 -6.39 -13.98 -12.82
N THR A 407 -6.62 -15.28 -13.00
CA THR A 407 -7.96 -15.87 -13.13
C THR A 407 -8.09 -17.14 -12.31
N THR A 408 -9.33 -17.55 -12.05
CA THR A 408 -9.66 -18.82 -11.41
C THR A 408 -9.40 -20.00 -12.38
N PRO A 409 -8.89 -21.16 -11.90
CA PRO A 409 -8.63 -22.30 -12.79
C PRO A 409 -9.90 -22.89 -13.40
N GLY A 410 -9.78 -23.40 -14.62
CA GLY A 410 -10.82 -24.21 -15.28
C GLY A 410 -11.17 -23.81 -16.71
N TYR A 411 -10.80 -22.59 -17.15
CA TYR A 411 -11.12 -22.08 -18.49
C TYR A 411 -9.90 -21.49 -19.21
N SER A 412 -10.02 -21.32 -20.52
CA SER A 412 -9.05 -20.59 -21.35
C SER A 412 -9.44 -19.12 -21.45
N VAL A 413 -8.50 -18.23 -21.14
CA VAL A 413 -8.66 -16.77 -21.28
C VAL A 413 -8.66 -16.32 -22.75
N ILE A 414 -8.33 -17.22 -23.69
CA ILE A 414 -8.41 -17.00 -25.13
C ILE A 414 -9.48 -17.95 -25.71
N THR A 415 -10.39 -17.44 -26.54
CA THR A 415 -11.43 -18.23 -27.22
C THR A 415 -11.52 -17.90 -28.71
N ASN A 416 -12.03 -18.83 -29.51
CA ASN A 416 -12.29 -18.66 -30.95
C ASN A 416 -13.79 -18.78 -31.31
N VAL A 417 -14.68 -18.79 -30.31
CA VAL A 417 -16.13 -19.02 -30.52
C VAL A 417 -16.93 -17.73 -30.52
N VAL A 418 -16.56 -16.74 -29.70
CA VAL A 418 -17.27 -15.47 -29.55
C VAL A 418 -16.30 -14.34 -29.87
N VAL A 419 -16.18 -14.04 -31.16
CA VAL A 419 -15.18 -13.12 -31.74
C VAL A 419 -15.89 -11.97 -32.45
N ALA A 420 -15.33 -10.76 -32.39
CA ALA A 420 -15.84 -9.56 -33.06
C ALA A 420 -15.10 -9.26 -34.38
N SER A 421 -13.85 -9.70 -34.52
CA SER A 421 -13.11 -9.83 -35.79
C SER A 421 -11.81 -10.60 -35.60
N GLY A 422 -11.40 -11.38 -36.61
CA GLY A 422 -10.20 -12.22 -36.53
C GLY A 422 -10.58 -13.67 -36.28
N SER A 423 -9.72 -14.38 -35.56
CA SER A 423 -9.84 -15.78 -35.19
C SER A 423 -10.08 -15.97 -33.68
N PHE A 424 -9.71 -15.00 -32.85
CA PHE A 424 -9.71 -15.09 -31.39
C PHE A 424 -10.32 -13.86 -30.69
N SER A 425 -10.61 -14.02 -29.41
CA SER A 425 -10.94 -12.95 -28.47
C SER A 425 -10.50 -13.33 -27.05
N PHE A 426 -10.36 -12.34 -26.17
CA PHE A 426 -10.16 -12.58 -24.75
C PHE A 426 -11.50 -12.93 -24.08
N TYR A 427 -11.46 -13.83 -23.12
CA TYR A 427 -12.63 -14.36 -22.41
C TYR A 427 -12.38 -14.36 -20.90
N LEU A 428 -13.35 -13.88 -20.11
CA LEU A 428 -13.33 -13.89 -18.65
C LEU A 428 -14.61 -14.56 -18.13
N ALA A 429 -14.45 -15.77 -17.58
CA ALA A 429 -15.49 -16.57 -16.94
C ALA A 429 -15.27 -16.62 -15.43
N MET A 430 -16.32 -16.81 -14.63
CA MET A 430 -16.24 -16.78 -13.17
C MET A 430 -16.72 -18.11 -12.54
N PRO A 431 -16.01 -19.24 -12.74
CA PRO A 431 -16.40 -20.55 -12.22
C PRO A 431 -16.40 -20.62 -10.68
N SER A 432 -15.72 -19.70 -10.01
CA SER A 432 -15.86 -19.43 -8.58
C SER A 432 -15.88 -17.92 -8.33
N SER A 433 -16.56 -17.49 -7.26
CA SER A 433 -16.83 -16.08 -6.93
C SER A 433 -15.58 -15.28 -6.53
N ALA A 434 -14.81 -14.85 -7.53
CA ALA A 434 -13.62 -14.02 -7.39
C ALA A 434 -13.41 -13.17 -8.65
N ASP A 435 -12.66 -12.08 -8.52
CA ASP A 435 -12.26 -11.21 -9.63
C ASP A 435 -11.43 -11.97 -10.69
N GLN A 436 -11.70 -11.70 -11.96
CA GLN A 436 -10.96 -12.28 -13.09
C GLN A 436 -10.27 -11.14 -13.85
N ILE A 437 -8.95 -11.06 -13.76
CA ILE A 437 -8.17 -9.91 -14.17
C ILE A 437 -7.32 -10.22 -15.40
N LEU A 438 -7.41 -9.36 -16.41
CA LEU A 438 -6.51 -9.28 -17.56
C LEU A 438 -5.78 -7.92 -17.48
N GLN A 439 -4.56 -7.91 -16.94
CA GLN A 439 -3.77 -6.69 -16.75
C GLN A 439 -2.74 -6.54 -17.88
N LEU A 440 -2.61 -5.34 -18.43
CA LEU A 440 -1.60 -5.01 -19.43
C LEU A 440 -0.19 -5.12 -18.80
N ASN A 441 0.73 -5.80 -19.50
CA ASN A 441 2.12 -5.98 -19.07
C ASN A 441 2.93 -4.67 -19.08
N GLU A 442 2.47 -3.68 -19.85
CA GLU A 442 3.13 -2.40 -20.07
C GLU A 442 2.76 -1.34 -19.02
N LEU A 443 3.77 -0.66 -18.46
CA LEU A 443 3.55 0.58 -17.72
C LEU A 443 3.45 1.73 -18.71
N LEU A 444 2.23 2.23 -18.93
CA LEU A 444 1.95 3.30 -19.89
C LEU A 444 2.36 4.67 -19.35
N LEU A 445 2.66 5.58 -20.27
CA LEU A 445 2.76 7.03 -20.03
C LEU A 445 1.79 7.74 -21.00
N PRO A 446 0.54 8.04 -20.56
CA PRO A 446 -0.44 8.72 -21.37
C PRO A 446 -0.06 10.17 -21.73
N ALA A 447 -0.49 10.60 -22.90
CA ALA A 447 -0.64 11.99 -23.30
C ALA A 447 -2.07 12.50 -23.00
N THR A 448 -2.31 13.79 -23.20
CA THR A 448 -3.63 14.42 -22.98
C THR A 448 -4.72 13.89 -23.93
N ASN A 449 -4.35 13.28 -25.04
CA ASN A 449 -5.24 12.66 -26.04
C ASN A 449 -5.12 11.14 -26.10
N THR A 450 -4.62 10.47 -25.05
CA THR A 450 -4.61 9.00 -25.00
C THR A 450 -6.01 8.44 -24.89
N THR A 451 -6.33 7.48 -25.76
CA THR A 451 -7.59 6.73 -25.73
C THR A 451 -7.33 5.23 -25.59
N VAL A 452 -8.16 4.57 -24.80
CA VAL A 452 -8.31 3.11 -24.77
C VAL A 452 -9.63 2.78 -25.46
N THR A 453 -9.56 2.18 -26.65
CA THR A 453 -10.73 1.67 -27.36
C THR A 453 -10.74 0.15 -27.30
N PHE A 454 -11.93 -0.45 -27.19
CA PHE A 454 -12.08 -1.90 -27.24
C PHE A 454 -13.51 -2.24 -27.66
N LYS A 455 -13.71 -3.43 -28.21
CA LYS A 455 -15.03 -4.05 -28.29
C LYS A 455 -15.22 -4.95 -27.08
N SER A 456 -16.42 -4.96 -26.51
CA SER A 456 -16.79 -5.94 -25.49
C SER A 456 -18.18 -6.51 -25.70
N ARG A 457 -18.41 -7.69 -25.13
CA ARG A 457 -19.72 -8.33 -25.07
C ARG A 457 -19.87 -9.01 -23.71
N LEU A 458 -20.80 -8.55 -22.89
CA LEU A 458 -21.17 -9.21 -21.63
C LEU A 458 -22.35 -10.15 -21.90
N GLY A 459 -22.12 -11.46 -21.78
CA GLY A 459 -23.13 -12.50 -21.98
C GLY A 459 -23.96 -12.75 -20.73
N TYR A 460 -24.29 -14.01 -20.47
CA TYR A 460 -24.96 -14.43 -19.22
C TYR A 460 -24.11 -14.02 -18.01
N ALA A 461 -24.69 -13.14 -17.18
CA ALA A 461 -24.04 -12.53 -16.02
C ALA A 461 -25.09 -12.06 -15.00
N THR A 462 -24.87 -12.31 -13.71
CA THR A 462 -25.72 -11.77 -12.62
C THR A 462 -25.36 -10.32 -12.32
N THR A 463 -26.18 -9.62 -11.52
CA THR A 463 -25.88 -8.26 -11.05
C THR A 463 -24.62 -8.18 -10.19
N ASN A 464 -24.13 -9.31 -9.69
CA ASN A 464 -22.91 -9.42 -8.89
C ASN A 464 -21.65 -9.53 -9.78
N GLN A 465 -21.83 -9.77 -11.08
CA GLN A 465 -20.74 -9.96 -12.04
C GLN A 465 -20.60 -8.69 -12.89
N ILE A 466 -19.53 -7.93 -12.64
CA ILE A 466 -19.40 -6.55 -13.12
C ILE A 466 -18.17 -6.43 -14.01
N ALA A 467 -18.37 -6.15 -15.30
CA ALA A 467 -17.33 -5.91 -16.28
C ALA A 467 -16.74 -4.50 -16.10
N LYS A 468 -15.44 -4.41 -15.77
CA LYS A 468 -14.75 -3.15 -15.48
C LYS A 468 -13.49 -2.96 -16.31
N VAL A 469 -13.20 -1.72 -16.70
CA VAL A 469 -11.86 -1.30 -17.13
C VAL A 469 -11.34 -0.31 -16.10
N GLN A 470 -10.13 -0.54 -15.59
CA GLN A 470 -9.58 0.20 -14.46
C GLN A 470 -8.15 0.67 -14.75
N ALA A 471 -7.80 1.85 -14.25
CA ALA A 471 -6.43 2.37 -14.26
C ALA A 471 -5.89 2.58 -12.84
N SER A 472 -4.58 2.41 -12.67
CA SER A 472 -3.85 2.70 -11.43
C SER A 472 -2.63 3.58 -11.74
N ALA A 473 -2.42 4.62 -10.92
CA ALA A 473 -1.25 5.50 -10.97
C ALA A 473 -0.27 5.27 -9.79
N ASP A 474 -0.57 4.30 -8.92
CA ASP A 474 0.13 3.99 -7.67
C ASP A 474 0.66 2.54 -7.65
N ASN A 475 1.04 2.05 -8.83
CA ASN A 475 1.60 0.70 -9.05
C ASN A 475 0.67 -0.44 -8.60
N GLY A 476 -0.64 -0.26 -8.80
CA GLY A 476 -1.67 -1.27 -8.56
C GLY A 476 -2.23 -1.28 -7.13
N THR A 477 -1.90 -0.29 -6.31
CA THR A 477 -2.36 -0.19 -4.91
C THR A 477 -3.84 0.22 -4.86
N THR A 478 -4.25 1.20 -5.66
CA THR A 478 -5.65 1.56 -5.89
C THR A 478 -5.97 1.54 -7.38
N TRP A 479 -7.21 1.22 -7.71
CA TRP A 479 -7.71 1.11 -9.08
C TRP A 479 -8.97 1.94 -9.25
N ARG A 480 -8.98 2.80 -10.26
CA ARG A 480 -10.10 3.69 -10.57
C ARG A 480 -10.82 3.19 -11.81
N ASP A 481 -12.13 2.99 -11.69
CA ASP A 481 -12.99 2.56 -12.79
C ASP A 481 -13.06 3.65 -13.88
N LEU A 482 -12.63 3.29 -15.10
CA LEU A 482 -12.82 4.08 -16.32
C LEU A 482 -14.13 3.71 -17.02
N TYR A 483 -14.59 2.48 -16.79
CA TYR A 483 -15.78 1.85 -17.34
C TYR A 483 -16.27 0.78 -16.36
N SER A 484 -17.60 0.64 -16.25
CA SER A 484 -18.26 -0.38 -15.43
C SER A 484 -19.60 -0.75 -16.08
N GLN A 485 -19.84 -2.04 -16.29
CA GLN A 485 -21.10 -2.61 -16.78
C GLN A 485 -21.52 -3.76 -15.86
N ILE A 486 -22.72 -3.65 -15.29
CA ILE A 486 -23.31 -4.66 -14.41
C ILE A 486 -24.02 -5.73 -15.27
N GLY A 487 -23.87 -7.02 -14.92
CA GLY A 487 -24.57 -8.12 -15.59
C GLY A 487 -26.09 -8.03 -15.48
N SER A 488 -26.80 -8.48 -16.51
CA SER A 488 -28.24 -8.22 -16.67
C SER A 488 -29.17 -9.14 -15.86
N GLY A 489 -28.64 -10.02 -15.01
CA GLY A 489 -29.40 -11.10 -14.36
C GLY A 489 -29.92 -12.17 -15.34
N GLY A 490 -29.38 -12.21 -16.56
CA GLY A 490 -29.88 -12.99 -17.68
C GLY A 490 -28.90 -12.97 -18.84
N SER A 491 -29.37 -13.16 -20.07
CA SER A 491 -28.53 -13.47 -21.26
C SER A 491 -27.52 -12.40 -21.70
N GLY A 492 -27.59 -11.19 -21.16
CA GLY A 492 -26.75 -10.08 -21.58
C GLY A 492 -26.91 -9.72 -23.07
N GLU A 493 -25.81 -9.32 -23.68
CA GLU A 493 -25.73 -8.72 -25.01
C GLU A 493 -25.71 -9.75 -26.15
N THR A 494 -26.37 -9.42 -27.27
CA THR A 494 -26.44 -10.26 -28.47
C THR A 494 -25.27 -10.06 -29.44
N SER A 495 -24.56 -8.94 -29.33
CA SER A 495 -23.45 -8.52 -30.20
C SER A 495 -22.41 -7.71 -29.43
N PHE A 496 -21.20 -7.58 -29.97
CA PHE A 496 -20.18 -6.72 -29.38
C PHE A 496 -20.52 -5.22 -29.52
N ALA A 497 -20.43 -4.48 -28.42
CA ALA A 497 -20.44 -3.02 -28.39
C ALA A 497 -19.00 -2.47 -28.50
N THR A 498 -18.84 -1.28 -29.08
CA THR A 498 -17.54 -0.57 -29.12
C THR A 498 -17.50 0.51 -28.04
N HIS A 499 -16.43 0.54 -27.27
CA HIS A 499 -16.19 1.51 -26.20
C HIS A 499 -14.93 2.33 -26.50
N SER A 500 -14.91 3.58 -26.02
CA SER A 500 -13.76 4.49 -26.13
C SER A 500 -13.64 5.29 -24.83
N LEU A 501 -12.51 5.14 -24.14
CA LEU A 501 -12.24 5.71 -22.82
C LEU A 501 -11.03 6.64 -22.91
N SER A 502 -11.02 7.74 -22.15
CA SER A 502 -9.89 8.66 -22.10
C SER A 502 -8.98 8.39 -20.92
N LEU A 503 -7.66 8.42 -21.14
CA LEU A 503 -6.64 8.47 -20.08
C LEU A 503 -6.09 9.88 -19.83
N SER A 504 -6.75 10.94 -20.34
CA SER A 504 -6.32 12.33 -20.21
C SER A 504 -6.07 12.79 -18.76
N ASN A 505 -6.85 12.28 -17.81
CA ASN A 505 -6.69 12.54 -16.37
C ASN A 505 -5.38 12.00 -15.77
N TYR A 506 -4.68 11.12 -16.50
CA TYR A 506 -3.39 10.54 -16.15
C TYR A 506 -2.25 11.01 -17.06
N ALA A 507 -2.50 12.02 -17.91
CA ALA A 507 -1.49 12.53 -18.84
C ALA A 507 -0.21 12.98 -18.10
N GLY A 508 0.94 12.53 -18.59
CA GLY A 508 2.23 12.82 -17.97
C GLY A 508 2.50 12.05 -16.66
N ARG A 509 1.79 10.95 -16.39
CA ARG A 509 2.01 10.06 -15.22
C ARG A 509 2.14 8.60 -15.65
N PRO A 510 2.86 7.74 -14.91
CA PRO A 510 2.86 6.29 -15.15
C PRO A 510 1.49 5.67 -14.82
N VAL A 511 1.02 4.74 -15.64
CA VAL A 511 -0.29 4.08 -15.49
C VAL A 511 -0.20 2.58 -15.77
N LEU A 512 -0.75 1.77 -14.87
CA LEU A 512 -1.15 0.39 -15.16
C LEU A 512 -2.62 0.37 -15.61
N LEU A 513 -2.94 -0.47 -16.60
CA LEU A 513 -4.28 -0.65 -17.15
C LEU A 513 -4.72 -2.12 -16.97
N ARG A 514 -5.95 -2.36 -16.51
CA ARG A 514 -6.51 -3.72 -16.44
C ARG A 514 -7.98 -3.78 -16.81
N PHE A 515 -8.38 -4.94 -17.31
CA PHE A 515 -9.76 -5.36 -17.47
C PHE A 515 -10.05 -6.33 -16.34
N ASN A 516 -11.16 -6.13 -15.63
CA ASN A 516 -11.53 -6.91 -14.45
C ASN A 516 -13.00 -7.32 -14.56
N TYR A 517 -13.27 -8.62 -14.62
CA TYR A 517 -14.62 -9.15 -14.42
C TYR A 517 -14.79 -9.41 -12.92
N HIS A 518 -15.31 -8.40 -12.23
CA HIS A 518 -15.33 -8.26 -10.78
C HIS A 518 -16.51 -9.01 -10.15
N PHE A 519 -16.27 -9.68 -9.02
CA PHE A 519 -17.32 -10.27 -8.17
C PHE A 519 -17.70 -9.32 -7.02
N SER A 520 -18.97 -8.92 -6.99
CA SER A 520 -19.54 -8.07 -5.94
C SER A 520 -20.39 -8.89 -4.97
N SER A 521 -19.95 -8.99 -3.72
CA SER A 521 -20.67 -9.71 -2.65
C SER A 521 -21.91 -8.99 -2.11
N SER A 522 -22.18 -7.74 -2.51
CA SER A 522 -23.26 -6.91 -1.97
C SER A 522 -24.64 -7.14 -2.60
N GLY A 523 -24.80 -8.16 -3.44
CA GLY A 523 -26.09 -8.62 -3.97
C GLY A 523 -26.49 -9.98 -3.39
N ASP A 524 -27.13 -10.82 -4.19
CA ASP A 524 -27.62 -12.14 -3.76
C ASP A 524 -26.54 -13.25 -3.70
N GLY A 525 -25.26 -12.88 -3.81
CA GLY A 525 -24.10 -13.77 -3.82
C GLY A 525 -23.95 -14.66 -5.07
N ASN A 526 -25.01 -14.81 -5.88
CA ASN A 526 -25.04 -15.72 -7.03
C ASN A 526 -24.21 -15.23 -8.23
N THR A 527 -23.72 -16.19 -9.00
CA THR A 527 -23.03 -15.99 -10.29
C THR A 527 -23.64 -16.91 -11.35
N TYR A 528 -23.32 -16.67 -12.62
CA TYR A 528 -23.27 -17.73 -13.61
C TYR A 528 -21.84 -18.30 -13.65
N PRO A 529 -21.57 -19.48 -13.04
CA PRO A 529 -20.25 -20.10 -13.01
C PRO A 529 -19.96 -20.96 -14.25
N GLN A 530 -20.90 -21.09 -15.18
CA GLN A 530 -20.75 -21.97 -16.33
C GLN A 530 -19.69 -21.42 -17.30
N ILE A 531 -18.69 -22.24 -17.64
CA ILE A 531 -17.69 -21.92 -18.64
C ILE A 531 -18.28 -22.28 -20.01
N LEU A 532 -19.11 -21.39 -20.56
CA LEU A 532 -19.81 -21.59 -21.83
C LEU A 532 -19.63 -20.41 -22.78
N THR A 533 -19.33 -20.73 -24.04
CA THR A 533 -19.26 -19.77 -25.15
C THR A 533 -20.49 -19.86 -26.07
N SER A 534 -21.32 -20.89 -25.91
CA SER A 534 -22.62 -21.04 -26.56
C SER A 534 -23.61 -21.75 -25.61
N PRO A 535 -24.61 -21.04 -25.05
CA PRO A 535 -24.72 -19.58 -25.04
C PRO A 535 -23.52 -18.92 -24.33
N PRO A 536 -23.16 -17.67 -24.66
CA PRO A 536 -22.03 -16.98 -24.05
C PRO A 536 -22.33 -16.62 -22.59
N VAL A 537 -21.52 -17.12 -21.66
CA VAL A 537 -21.56 -16.83 -20.22
C VAL A 537 -20.25 -16.14 -19.83
N GLY A 538 -20.31 -15.01 -19.13
CA GLY A 538 -19.15 -14.19 -18.82
C GLY A 538 -18.89 -13.05 -19.83
N TRP A 539 -17.71 -12.43 -19.74
CA TRP A 539 -17.34 -11.23 -20.49
C TRP A 539 -16.32 -11.54 -21.59
N PHE A 540 -16.53 -10.98 -22.79
CA PHE A 540 -15.67 -11.17 -23.96
C PHE A 540 -15.11 -9.82 -24.42
N LEU A 541 -13.84 -9.80 -24.84
CA LEU A 541 -13.06 -8.60 -25.17
C LEU A 541 -12.25 -8.80 -26.45
N ASP A 542 -12.31 -7.84 -27.37
CA ASP A 542 -11.69 -7.92 -28.71
C ASP A 542 -11.37 -6.47 -29.22
N ASN A 543 -10.51 -6.33 -30.23
CA ASN A 543 -10.12 -5.06 -30.87
C ASN A 543 -9.66 -4.01 -29.84
N LEU A 544 -8.91 -4.45 -28.83
CA LEU A 544 -8.32 -3.58 -27.84
C LEU A 544 -7.23 -2.75 -28.53
N ALA A 545 -7.33 -1.43 -28.44
CA ALA A 545 -6.28 -0.54 -28.87
C ALA A 545 -6.04 0.55 -27.83
N VAL A 546 -4.77 0.88 -27.61
CA VAL A 546 -4.35 2.05 -26.84
C VAL A 546 -3.57 2.93 -27.78
N THR A 547 -3.95 4.21 -27.89
CA THR A 547 -3.36 5.13 -28.87
C THR A 547 -2.95 6.46 -28.23
N ASN A 548 -1.99 7.14 -28.85
CA ASN A 548 -1.32 8.35 -28.35
C ASN A 548 -0.67 8.15 -26.97
N THR A 549 0.03 7.03 -26.73
CA THR A 549 0.75 6.77 -25.46
C THR A 549 2.18 6.28 -25.69
N SER A 550 3.06 6.55 -24.74
CA SER A 550 4.36 5.86 -24.63
C SER A 550 4.25 4.67 -23.67
N GLN A 551 5.17 3.72 -23.77
CA GLN A 551 5.49 2.75 -22.72
C GLN A 551 6.77 3.21 -22.00
N LEU A 552 6.80 3.05 -20.68
CA LEU A 552 8.01 3.22 -19.88
C LEU A 552 8.81 1.92 -19.85
N ILE A 553 10.07 1.99 -20.30
CA ILE A 553 11.03 0.88 -20.29
C ILE A 553 12.31 1.24 -19.53
N ASN A 554 13.13 0.23 -19.24
CA ASN A 554 14.43 0.38 -18.57
C ASN A 554 14.35 1.17 -17.24
N LEU A 555 13.37 0.81 -16.41
CA LEU A 555 13.11 1.47 -15.14
C LEU A 555 14.21 1.14 -14.12
N VAL A 556 14.91 2.15 -13.63
CA VAL A 556 15.91 2.02 -12.56
C VAL A 556 15.53 2.97 -11.43
N THR A 557 15.30 2.43 -10.23
CA THR A 557 15.01 3.22 -9.02
C THR A 557 16.25 3.26 -8.13
N ASN A 558 16.60 4.47 -7.68
CA ASN A 558 17.71 4.75 -6.78
C ASN A 558 17.16 5.44 -5.52
N ALA A 559 17.89 5.34 -4.40
CA ALA A 559 17.54 5.99 -3.14
C ALA A 559 18.62 7.00 -2.71
N THR A 560 18.21 8.03 -1.97
CA THR A 560 19.07 9.08 -1.41
C THR A 560 18.45 9.62 -0.11
N ALA A 561 19.28 10.01 0.86
CA ALA A 561 18.80 10.62 2.11
C ALA A 561 18.47 12.12 1.95
N SER A 562 18.74 12.72 0.79
CA SER A 562 18.50 14.16 0.52
C SER A 562 17.67 14.37 -0.74
N THR A 563 17.16 15.59 -0.92
CA THR A 563 16.50 16.00 -2.16
C THR A 563 17.43 16.06 -3.38
N ASN A 564 18.75 15.96 -3.19
CA ASN A 564 19.74 16.04 -4.25
C ASN A 564 20.14 14.64 -4.75
N PHE A 565 20.31 14.51 -6.06
CA PHE A 565 20.77 13.29 -6.72
C PHE A 565 21.60 13.58 -7.98
N THR A 566 22.33 12.57 -8.46
CA THR A 566 23.15 12.67 -9.68
C THR A 566 22.67 11.64 -10.69
N PHE A 567 22.34 12.09 -11.90
CA PHE A 567 21.96 11.24 -13.03
C PHE A 567 23.11 11.11 -14.02
N ILE A 568 23.39 9.87 -14.43
CA ILE A 568 24.46 9.51 -15.37
C ILE A 568 23.83 8.72 -16.53
N PRO A 569 23.30 9.38 -17.58
CA PRO A 569 22.77 8.68 -18.74
C PRO A 569 23.91 8.01 -19.52
N THR A 570 23.74 6.73 -19.87
CA THR A 570 24.73 5.96 -20.64
C THR A 570 24.50 5.99 -22.15
N GLN A 571 23.37 6.53 -22.60
CA GLN A 571 22.98 6.61 -24.01
C GLN A 571 22.43 8.00 -24.34
N ALA A 572 22.62 8.46 -25.58
CA ALA A 572 22.07 9.73 -26.05
C ALA A 572 20.62 9.54 -26.53
N THR A 573 19.65 9.69 -25.63
CA THR A 573 18.22 9.50 -25.89
C THR A 573 17.36 10.26 -24.86
N ASN A 574 16.04 10.22 -25.01
CA ASN A 574 15.10 10.81 -24.06
C ASN A 574 14.92 9.91 -22.83
N TYR A 575 15.01 10.51 -21.65
CA TYR A 575 14.74 9.87 -20.37
C TYR A 575 13.65 10.63 -19.61
N ASN A 576 12.90 9.92 -18.78
CA ASN A 576 12.03 10.47 -17.76
C ASN A 576 12.73 10.36 -16.40
N LEU A 577 12.72 11.45 -15.62
CA LEU A 577 13.19 11.47 -14.23
C LEU A 577 11.98 11.74 -13.32
N HIS A 578 11.70 10.85 -12.38
CA HIS A 578 10.63 10.99 -11.38
C HIS A 578 11.23 10.96 -9.97
N ALA A 579 10.59 11.59 -8.98
CA ALA A 579 11.00 11.51 -7.58
C ALA A 579 9.79 11.30 -6.65
N ARG A 580 9.99 10.58 -5.54
CA ARG A 580 9.05 10.40 -4.44
C ARG A 580 9.78 10.46 -3.10
N ALA A 581 9.09 10.88 -2.04
CA ALA A 581 9.62 10.80 -0.69
C ALA A 581 9.44 9.38 -0.10
N LEU A 582 10.23 9.06 0.91
CA LEU A 582 10.04 7.91 1.81
C LEU A 582 9.72 8.43 3.21
N ILE A 583 8.66 7.90 3.83
CA ILE A 583 8.40 8.08 5.27
C ILE A 583 8.84 6.84 6.06
N PHE A 584 9.28 7.06 7.31
CA PHE A 584 9.79 6.02 8.23
C PHE A 584 10.76 5.03 7.56
N ASN A 585 11.75 5.57 6.83
CA ASN A 585 12.83 4.90 6.08
C ASN A 585 12.42 4.01 4.88
N GLN A 586 11.22 3.45 4.86
CA GLN A 586 10.87 2.38 3.90
C GLN A 586 9.58 2.61 3.10
N PHE A 587 8.63 3.42 3.58
CA PHE A 587 7.31 3.52 2.97
C PHE A 587 7.28 4.62 1.89
N PRO A 588 7.07 4.28 0.61
CA PRO A 588 7.07 5.26 -0.46
C PRO A 588 5.78 6.07 -0.51
N LEU A 589 5.92 7.38 -0.72
CA LEU A 589 4.80 8.25 -1.08
C LEU A 589 4.56 8.24 -2.60
N ASP A 590 3.53 8.97 -3.04
CA ASP A 590 3.20 9.15 -4.46
C ASP A 590 4.39 9.69 -5.27
N TRP A 591 4.50 9.26 -6.53
CA TRP A 591 5.45 9.85 -7.48
C TRP A 591 5.03 11.28 -7.85
N GLY A 592 6.00 12.20 -7.79
CA GLY A 592 5.87 13.54 -8.33
C GLY A 592 5.90 13.60 -9.85
N SER A 593 5.84 14.81 -10.39
CA SER A 593 5.72 15.04 -11.83
C SER A 593 6.97 14.60 -12.60
N ILE A 594 6.76 14.11 -13.81
CA ILE A 594 7.83 13.65 -14.70
C ILE A 594 8.62 14.84 -15.22
N LYS A 595 9.94 14.85 -14.98
CA LYS A 595 10.87 15.70 -15.73
C LYS A 595 11.44 14.92 -16.90
N GLN A 596 11.00 15.25 -18.11
CA GLN A 596 11.62 14.73 -19.34
C GLN A 596 12.94 15.45 -19.63
N VAL A 597 13.96 14.68 -20.02
CA VAL A 597 15.30 15.19 -20.34
C VAL A 597 15.84 14.49 -21.59
N ALA A 598 16.46 15.25 -22.49
CA ALA A 598 17.09 14.72 -23.70
C ALA A 598 18.60 14.57 -23.44
N ALA A 599 19.07 13.35 -23.15
CA ALA A 599 20.48 13.11 -22.92
C ALA A 599 21.26 13.28 -24.23
N MET A 600 22.34 14.06 -24.18
CA MET A 600 23.16 14.42 -25.34
C MET A 600 24.62 14.06 -25.09
N VAL A 601 25.36 13.81 -26.16
CA VAL A 601 26.82 13.69 -26.09
C VAL A 601 27.37 15.08 -25.78
N GLY A 602 27.81 15.30 -24.54
CA GLY A 602 28.39 16.58 -24.09
C GLY A 602 29.79 16.82 -24.68
N PRO A 603 30.31 18.06 -24.61
CA PRO A 603 31.70 18.35 -24.95
C PRO A 603 32.64 17.52 -24.05
N PRO A 604 33.81 17.07 -24.55
CA PRO A 604 34.59 16.10 -23.81
C PRO A 604 35.32 16.72 -22.62
N VAL A 605 35.25 16.04 -21.49
CA VAL A 605 35.93 16.45 -20.25
C VAL A 605 37.36 15.94 -20.28
N ILE A 606 38.30 16.85 -20.52
CA ILE A 606 39.73 16.57 -20.68
C ILE A 606 40.46 16.84 -19.37
N ALA A 607 41.11 15.81 -18.80
CA ALA A 607 42.01 15.94 -17.66
C ALA A 607 43.47 15.84 -18.15
N LEU A 608 44.20 16.96 -18.11
CA LEU A 608 45.62 17.04 -18.46
C LEU A 608 46.49 16.67 -17.25
N ALA A 609 47.39 15.71 -17.41
CA ALA A 609 48.37 15.34 -16.40
C ALA A 609 49.58 16.30 -16.42
N ALA A 610 50.44 16.19 -15.39
CA ALA A 610 51.69 16.95 -15.33
C ALA A 610 52.56 16.72 -16.58
N PRO A 611 53.12 17.76 -17.21
CA PRO A 611 54.03 17.62 -18.36
C PRO A 611 55.27 16.81 -18.00
N ILE A 612 55.64 15.86 -18.86
CA ILE A 612 56.88 15.08 -18.72
C ILE A 612 57.89 15.60 -19.75
N ILE A 613 59.08 16.00 -19.31
CA ILE A 613 60.17 16.38 -20.20
C ILE A 613 61.06 15.14 -20.43
N ALA A 614 61.23 14.76 -21.69
CA ALA A 614 62.01 13.60 -22.10
C ALA A 614 63.00 14.02 -23.21
N GLY A 615 64.23 14.34 -22.82
CA GLY A 615 65.24 14.87 -23.74
C GLY A 615 64.78 16.16 -24.42
N SER A 616 64.73 16.16 -25.76
CA SER A 616 64.26 17.29 -26.57
C SER A 616 62.74 17.35 -26.76
N GLN A 617 61.95 16.57 -25.99
CA GLN A 617 60.49 16.53 -26.11
C GLN A 617 59.78 16.89 -24.79
N VAL A 618 58.60 17.51 -24.93
CA VAL A 618 57.58 17.63 -23.87
C VAL A 618 56.43 16.70 -24.23
N GLN A 619 56.07 15.82 -23.29
CA GLN A 619 54.98 14.86 -23.40
C GLN A 619 53.84 15.25 -22.46
N LEU A 620 52.65 15.39 -23.03
CA LEU A 620 51.44 15.89 -22.39
C LEU A 620 50.39 14.77 -22.43
N ASN A 621 50.41 13.93 -21.39
CA ASN A 621 49.42 12.87 -21.21
C ASN A 621 48.09 13.49 -20.77
N PHE A 622 46.98 13.03 -21.35
CA PHE A 622 45.64 13.42 -20.92
C PHE A 622 44.67 12.25 -20.99
N THR A 623 43.61 12.34 -20.21
CA THR A 623 42.46 11.42 -20.27
C THR A 623 41.19 12.17 -20.65
N VAL A 624 40.25 11.44 -21.22
CA VAL A 624 38.89 11.90 -21.50
C VAL A 624 37.95 11.09 -20.62
N SER A 625 37.26 11.74 -19.68
CA SER A 625 36.37 11.05 -18.74
C SER A 625 34.91 10.96 -19.22
N SER A 626 34.49 11.84 -20.13
CA SER A 626 33.19 11.83 -20.79
C SER A 626 33.24 12.59 -22.12
N GLY A 627 32.21 12.43 -22.96
CA GLY A 627 32.11 13.09 -24.28
C GLY A 627 32.92 12.43 -25.42
N PRO A 628 32.96 13.05 -26.61
CA PRO A 628 33.48 12.43 -27.83
C PRO A 628 35.00 12.58 -27.94
N ALA A 629 35.74 11.48 -27.81
CA ALA A 629 37.20 11.46 -27.86
C ALA A 629 37.76 11.38 -29.30
N ALA A 630 37.28 12.24 -30.20
CA ALA A 630 37.52 12.16 -31.64
C ALA A 630 38.74 12.99 -32.13
N THR A 631 38.76 14.29 -31.84
CA THR A 631 39.76 15.23 -32.38
C THR A 631 40.18 16.23 -31.30
N PHE A 632 41.48 16.52 -31.24
CA PHE A 632 42.06 17.43 -30.25
C PHE A 632 43.09 18.36 -30.89
N HIS A 633 43.22 19.55 -30.33
CA HIS A 633 44.29 20.50 -30.64
C HIS A 633 45.10 20.78 -29.38
N LEU A 634 46.42 20.61 -29.48
CA LEU A 634 47.35 21.24 -28.55
C LEU A 634 47.50 22.71 -28.94
N LEU A 635 47.27 23.62 -28.00
CA LEU A 635 47.65 25.02 -28.13
C LEU A 635 48.77 25.36 -27.16
N GLN A 636 49.59 26.32 -27.58
CA GLN A 636 50.71 26.85 -26.82
C GLN A 636 50.65 28.38 -26.72
N ALA A 637 51.22 28.92 -25.63
CA ALA A 637 51.44 30.34 -25.43
C ALA A 637 52.70 30.57 -24.58
N ASP A 638 53.34 31.72 -24.74
CA ASP A 638 54.55 32.09 -23.97
C ASP A 638 54.21 32.74 -22.61
N ARG A 639 52.95 33.12 -22.43
CA ARG A 639 52.36 33.64 -21.18
C ARG A 639 50.88 33.30 -21.14
N LEU A 640 50.33 33.02 -19.96
CA LEU A 640 48.93 32.59 -19.78
C LEU A 640 47.90 33.59 -20.36
N SER A 641 48.17 34.89 -20.25
CA SER A 641 47.38 36.01 -20.79
C SER A 641 47.70 36.36 -22.27
N GLY A 642 48.47 35.52 -22.96
CA GLY A 642 48.88 35.73 -24.35
C GLY A 642 47.88 35.20 -25.37
N ALA A 643 48.19 35.44 -26.65
CA ALA A 643 47.54 34.72 -27.74
C ALA A 643 47.91 33.23 -27.67
N TRP A 644 46.91 32.36 -27.76
CA TRP A 644 47.09 30.91 -27.80
C TRP A 644 47.03 30.44 -29.25
N ILE A 645 48.08 29.77 -29.73
CA ILE A 645 48.18 29.28 -31.11
C ILE A 645 48.22 27.75 -31.15
N THR A 646 47.58 27.15 -32.16
CA THR A 646 47.62 25.70 -32.38
C THR A 646 49.03 25.25 -32.74
N ASN A 647 49.57 24.31 -31.97
CA ASN A 647 50.89 23.73 -32.20
C ASN A 647 50.76 22.66 -33.30
N ALA A 648 50.92 23.08 -34.56
CA ALA A 648 50.83 22.21 -35.73
C ALA A 648 51.96 21.15 -35.83
N SER A 649 53.02 21.25 -35.03
CA SER A 649 54.09 20.25 -34.96
C SER A 649 53.92 19.25 -33.81
N ALA A 650 52.83 19.31 -33.04
CA ALA A 650 52.57 18.39 -31.94
C ALA A 650 51.94 17.09 -32.45
N LEU A 651 52.63 15.97 -32.24
CA LEU A 651 52.14 14.64 -32.58
C LEU A 651 51.14 14.16 -31.52
N LEU A 652 49.89 13.90 -31.91
CA LEU A 652 48.92 13.18 -31.10
C LEU A 652 49.18 11.67 -31.19
N THR A 653 49.15 10.99 -30.05
CA THR A 653 49.23 9.54 -29.93
C THR A 653 48.11 9.04 -29.01
N THR A 654 47.54 7.88 -29.33
CA THR A 654 46.48 7.24 -28.54
C THR A 654 47.10 6.16 -27.66
N ASN A 655 47.01 6.30 -26.33
CA ASN A 655 47.49 5.29 -25.40
C ASN A 655 46.45 4.18 -25.24
N VAL A 656 45.18 4.58 -25.07
CA VAL A 656 44.01 3.71 -24.98
C VAL A 656 42.86 4.37 -25.73
N PRO A 657 42.32 3.75 -26.81
CA PRO A 657 41.22 4.33 -27.58
C PRO A 657 40.05 4.77 -26.70
N GLY A 658 39.52 5.96 -26.98
CA GLY A 658 38.36 6.52 -26.28
C GLY A 658 38.62 7.09 -24.89
N SER A 659 39.82 6.93 -24.30
CA SER A 659 40.03 7.26 -22.88
C SER A 659 41.39 7.88 -22.53
N SER A 660 42.50 7.52 -23.18
CA SER A 660 43.82 8.10 -22.86
C SER A 660 44.68 8.38 -24.10
N TYR A 661 45.28 9.55 -24.09
CA TYR A 661 46.01 10.14 -25.22
C TYR A 661 47.27 10.87 -24.73
N ARG A 662 48.20 11.14 -25.64
CA ARG A 662 49.41 11.92 -25.39
C ARG A 662 49.69 12.83 -26.58
N PHE A 663 49.85 14.12 -26.33
CA PHE A 663 50.56 15.00 -27.27
C PHE A 663 52.05 14.97 -26.97
N THR A 664 52.87 14.93 -28.03
CA THR A 664 54.33 15.05 -27.96
C THR A 664 54.75 16.22 -28.83
N THR A 665 55.47 17.18 -28.27
CA THR A 665 56.01 18.36 -28.98
C THR A 665 57.48 18.56 -28.65
N THR A 666 58.23 19.24 -29.52
CA THR A 666 59.59 19.67 -29.23
C THR A 666 59.63 20.57 -27.99
N ASN A 667 60.64 20.38 -27.15
CA ASN A 667 60.95 21.26 -26.02
C ASN A 667 61.49 22.61 -26.54
N GLY A 668 61.14 23.70 -25.86
CA GLY A 668 61.26 25.06 -26.38
C GLY A 668 62.11 25.99 -25.51
N PRO A 669 61.99 27.32 -25.67
CA PRO A 669 62.60 28.30 -24.76
C PRO A 669 62.02 28.19 -23.34
N ALA A 670 62.69 28.81 -22.37
CA ALA A 670 62.64 28.52 -20.94
C ALA A 670 61.25 28.37 -20.27
N THR A 671 60.21 29.04 -20.78
CA THR A 671 58.83 28.89 -20.30
C THR A 671 57.87 28.78 -21.48
N ARG A 672 57.03 27.75 -21.49
CA ARG A 672 55.89 27.61 -22.41
C ARG A 672 54.67 27.06 -21.66
N PHE A 673 53.50 27.62 -21.92
CA PHE A 673 52.23 27.14 -21.41
C PHE A 673 51.51 26.32 -22.48
N TYR A 674 50.81 25.28 -22.06
CA TYR A 674 50.09 24.35 -22.94
C TYR A 674 48.64 24.19 -22.46
N ARG A 675 47.70 24.07 -23.41
CA ARG A 675 46.32 23.66 -23.16
C ARG A 675 45.84 22.72 -24.25
N ILE A 676 44.90 21.85 -23.93
CA ILE A 676 44.24 20.98 -24.91
C ILE A 676 42.78 21.41 -25.01
N GLN A 677 42.26 21.48 -26.22
CA GLN A 677 40.83 21.63 -26.52
C GLN A 677 40.44 20.70 -27.66
N THR A 678 39.14 20.52 -27.88
CA THR A 678 38.62 20.06 -29.18
C THR A 678 38.51 21.23 -30.17
N PRO A 679 38.30 20.95 -31.46
CA PRO A 679 37.79 21.94 -32.41
C PRO A 679 36.51 22.63 -31.91
#